data_AF-A0A835IXE5-F1
#
_entry.id   AF-A0A835IXE5-F1
#
_cell.length_a   1.000
_cell.length_b   1.000
_cell.length_c   1.000
_cell.angle_alpha   90.00
_cell.angle_beta   90.00
_cell.angle_gamma   90.00
#
_symmetry.space_group_name_H-M   'P 1'
#
loop_
_entity.id
_entity.type
_entity.pdbx_description
1 polymer ?
#
loop_
_entity_poly.entity_id
_entity_poly.type
_entity_poly.pdbx_seq_one_letter_code
_entity_poly.pdbx_strand_id
1 'polypeptide(L)'
;MGLQQLVSGSGWVIFREIRNVAKYAARLGQSFSSSKETLSVRREEMKIIPDVKTERNGVKYVFSDGIGKISPKLAQKIAKICGIKGSSPSCFQIRYGGYKGVVAVDPTSGTKLSLRRSMFKYTSENPELDVLSWSKFQPCFLNRQLITLLSTLGVQDQIFEKKQRVILSQLDMILTDSQRALEALEIMSPGENRNVLTEMLSCGYKPNAEPFLSMMLQTFRKSKLLELLKKSRIYIPNGRSLMGCLDETRTLEYGEVFIQISHAGRKQNGNGGLFASSSTGSHQRNRIVEGTVVVAKNPCLHPGDVRVLRAVNEPGLHHMVDCVVFPQKGIRPHPNECSGSDLDGDIYFVSWDHELIPPREVEPMDYTPAPPAIVDHDVKLEEVHEYFANYMVSDSLGIIANAHTAFADKEQGMAESVACRELARLFSIAVDFPKTGAPAKIPPHLYVKEYPDFMEKPDKPTYESQRVIGKLFREVKDIVPHRSCIPSFTWEVAKRCYDHDMEVDGYAYYLDDAKQYKEKYDFKLGNLMDTYGIKTEADILARGLVKESISYNRKKDADAIGEAVRSLRKEARKWFDEKGSNSDDIYAKASAWYHVTYHPNYWGAYNEGMKRDHYLSFPWCVYDKLIHIKRQKAKKVPEYQSLEEQFRRGVRFG
;
A
#
# COMPACT_ATOMS: atom_id res chain seq x y z
N MET A 1 31.00 -20.15 -9.98
CA MET A 1 31.35 -18.84 -9.42
C MET A 1 30.80 -18.79 -8.00
N GLY A 2 31.65 -18.62 -6.98
CA GLY A 2 31.19 -18.47 -5.60
C GLY A 2 30.42 -17.16 -5.39
N LEU A 3 29.54 -17.09 -4.39
CA LEU A 3 28.71 -15.90 -4.10
C LEU A 3 29.57 -14.64 -3.89
N GLN A 4 30.73 -14.81 -3.25
CA GLN A 4 31.73 -13.76 -3.09
C GLN A 4 32.37 -13.37 -4.43
N GLN A 5 32.62 -14.30 -5.36
CA GLN A 5 33.06 -13.97 -6.72
C GLN A 5 31.96 -13.34 -7.58
N LEU A 6 30.68 -13.59 -7.31
CA LEU A 6 29.57 -12.92 -8.01
C LEU A 6 29.42 -11.46 -7.56
N VAL A 7 29.59 -11.17 -6.27
CA VAL A 7 29.47 -9.82 -5.72
C VAL A 7 30.78 -9.02 -5.75
N SER A 8 31.93 -9.69 -5.59
CA SER A 8 33.26 -9.07 -5.66
C SER A 8 33.87 -9.15 -7.05
N GLY A 9 33.50 -10.14 -7.87
CA GLY A 9 34.06 -10.34 -9.22
C GLY A 9 33.50 -9.40 -10.27
N SER A 10 32.55 -8.53 -9.92
CA SER A 10 32.26 -7.33 -10.71
C SER A 10 33.38 -6.28 -10.57
N GLY A 11 34.25 -6.37 -9.56
CA GLY A 11 35.35 -5.42 -9.31
C GLY A 11 34.95 -4.11 -8.64
N TRP A 12 33.66 -3.81 -8.51
CA TRP A 12 33.18 -2.46 -8.13
C TRP A 12 32.92 -2.25 -6.63
N VAL A 13 33.00 -3.27 -5.77
CA VAL A 13 32.58 -3.18 -4.35
C VAL A 13 33.61 -3.77 -3.40
N ILE A 14 34.04 -2.97 -2.42
CA ILE A 14 35.05 -3.35 -1.43
C ILE A 14 34.38 -3.44 -0.04
N PHE A 15 34.20 -4.67 0.46
CA PHE A 15 33.65 -4.91 1.79
C PHE A 15 34.71 -5.21 2.87
N ARG A 16 36.00 -5.29 2.51
CA ARG A 16 37.10 -5.66 3.43
C ARG A 16 37.23 -4.72 4.64
N GLU A 17 36.73 -3.50 4.53
CA GLU A 17 36.73 -2.52 5.63
C GLU A 17 35.64 -2.78 6.69
N ILE A 18 34.67 -3.66 6.43
CA ILE A 18 33.59 -3.95 7.38
C ILE A 18 34.02 -5.06 8.33
N ARG A 19 34.30 -4.67 9.58
CA ARG A 19 34.76 -5.53 10.68
C ARG A 19 33.63 -6.08 11.57
N ASN A 20 32.39 -6.09 11.11
CA ASN A 20 31.26 -6.66 11.85
C ASN A 20 30.48 -7.59 10.91
N VAL A 21 30.34 -8.85 11.31
CA VAL A 21 29.77 -9.92 10.47
C VAL A 21 28.33 -9.61 10.06
N ALA A 22 27.49 -9.16 11.00
CA ALA A 22 26.09 -8.82 10.75
C ALA A 22 25.96 -7.65 9.77
N LYS A 23 26.74 -6.58 9.99
CA LYS A 23 26.83 -5.41 9.11
C LYS A 23 27.34 -5.80 7.73
N TYR A 24 28.33 -6.68 7.64
CA TYR A 24 28.83 -7.21 6.37
C TYR A 24 27.72 -7.92 5.60
N ALA A 25 27.02 -8.87 6.25
CA ALA A 25 25.89 -9.60 5.67
C ALA A 25 24.75 -8.65 5.21
N ALA A 26 24.42 -7.65 6.04
CA ALA A 26 23.42 -6.64 5.70
C ALA A 26 23.80 -5.77 4.50
N ARG A 27 25.10 -5.50 4.29
CA ARG A 27 25.58 -4.79 3.09
C ARG A 27 25.64 -5.70 1.87
N LEU A 28 25.97 -6.97 2.02
CA LEU A 28 25.87 -7.96 0.94
C LEU A 28 24.44 -8.01 0.39
N GLY A 29 23.44 -8.03 1.27
CA GLY A 29 22.03 -7.98 0.88
C GLY A 29 21.61 -6.72 0.12
N GLN A 30 22.31 -5.58 0.32
CA GLN A 30 21.98 -4.34 -0.38
C GLN A 30 22.26 -4.41 -1.88
N SER A 31 23.27 -5.17 -2.29
CA SER A 31 23.57 -5.41 -3.71
C SER A 31 22.46 -6.14 -4.46
N PHE A 32 21.49 -6.74 -3.75
CA PHE A 32 20.34 -7.43 -4.31
C PHE A 32 19.03 -6.64 -4.19
N SER A 33 19.10 -5.36 -3.80
CA SER A 33 17.90 -4.52 -3.71
C SER A 33 17.35 -4.25 -5.11
N SER A 34 16.05 -4.44 -5.33
CA SER A 34 15.41 -4.05 -6.59
C SER A 34 15.44 -2.52 -6.72
N SER A 35 16.13 -2.02 -7.74
CA SER A 35 16.21 -0.61 -8.09
C SER A 35 15.87 -0.40 -9.56
N LYS A 36 15.60 0.86 -9.92
CA LYS A 36 15.63 1.31 -11.30
C LYS A 36 16.91 2.10 -11.49
N GLU A 37 17.84 1.54 -12.26
CA GLU A 37 19.02 2.26 -12.73
C GLU A 37 18.54 3.47 -13.55
N THR A 38 19.13 4.64 -13.28
CA THR A 38 18.72 5.88 -13.95
C THR A 38 19.82 6.44 -14.85
N LEU A 39 20.90 6.94 -14.26
CA LEU A 39 21.97 7.60 -14.99
C LEU A 39 23.28 7.59 -14.20
N SER A 40 24.38 7.64 -14.94
CA SER A 40 25.71 7.75 -14.38
C SER A 40 25.99 9.17 -13.89
N VAL A 41 26.40 9.32 -12.63
CA VAL A 41 26.89 10.58 -12.04
C VAL A 41 28.36 10.41 -11.74
N ARG A 42 29.23 11.18 -12.39
CA ARG A 42 30.68 11.07 -12.16
C ARG A 42 31.06 11.68 -10.82
N ARG A 43 32.21 11.26 -10.27
CA ARG A 43 32.70 11.76 -8.97
C ARG A 43 32.97 13.27 -8.97
N GLU A 44 33.28 13.87 -10.12
CA GLU A 44 33.50 15.32 -10.23
C GLU A 44 32.19 16.11 -10.21
N GLU A 45 31.06 15.44 -10.48
CA GLU A 45 29.72 16.04 -10.49
C GLU A 45 29.01 15.90 -9.14
N MET A 46 29.63 15.19 -8.20
CA MET A 46 29.17 15.04 -6.82
C MET A 46 30.09 15.77 -5.83
N LYS A 47 29.54 16.12 -4.67
CA LYS A 47 30.31 16.69 -3.56
C LYS A 47 29.94 16.00 -2.27
N ILE A 48 30.93 15.79 -1.40
CA ILE A 48 30.67 15.40 -0.01
C ILE A 48 30.50 16.67 0.83
N ILE A 49 29.36 16.78 1.51
CA ILE A 49 29.04 17.88 2.43
C ILE A 49 29.01 17.35 3.88
N PRO A 50 29.29 18.21 4.87
CA PRO A 50 29.27 17.79 6.27
C PRO A 50 27.85 17.41 6.73
N ASP A 51 27.81 16.46 7.65
CA ASP A 51 26.60 16.14 8.41
C ASP A 51 26.28 17.27 9.40
N VAL A 52 24.98 17.56 9.56
CA VAL A 52 24.48 18.50 10.57
C VAL A 52 24.36 17.75 11.89
N LYS A 53 25.14 18.18 12.90
CA LYS A 53 25.25 17.47 14.18
C LYS A 53 25.10 18.42 15.36
N THR A 54 24.62 17.87 16.47
CA THR A 54 24.69 18.51 17.79
C THR A 54 25.19 17.50 18.81
N GLU A 55 25.72 17.96 19.93
CA GLU A 55 26.13 17.13 21.05
C GLU A 55 25.48 17.66 22.33
N ARG A 56 24.79 16.78 23.05
CA ARG A 56 24.12 17.13 24.31
C ARG A 56 24.25 15.99 25.30
N ASN A 57 24.65 16.29 26.53
CA ASN A 57 24.82 15.29 27.59
C ASN A 57 25.72 14.11 27.16
N GLY A 58 26.73 14.37 26.33
CA GLY A 58 27.63 13.34 25.79
C GLY A 58 27.04 12.49 24.66
N VAL A 59 25.79 12.73 24.24
CA VAL A 59 25.15 12.04 23.10
C VAL A 59 25.25 12.92 21.85
N LYS A 60 25.80 12.34 20.78
CA LYS A 60 25.91 12.99 19.47
C LYS A 60 24.69 12.64 18.62
N TYR A 61 23.94 13.66 18.22
CA TYR A 61 22.84 13.50 17.29
C TYR A 61 23.20 14.04 15.90
N VAL A 62 22.74 13.35 14.86
CA VAL A 62 22.91 13.74 13.46
C VAL A 62 21.54 14.08 12.89
N PHE A 63 21.27 15.37 12.65
CA PHE A 63 20.00 15.83 12.07
C PHE A 63 19.85 15.43 10.60
N SER A 64 20.98 15.28 9.91
CA SER A 64 21.03 14.94 8.49
C SER A 64 21.31 13.46 8.21
N ASP A 65 21.01 12.57 9.17
CA ASP A 65 21.34 11.14 9.03
C ASP A 65 20.58 10.53 7.84
N GLY A 66 21.32 10.12 6.82
CA GLY A 66 20.75 9.45 5.66
C GLY A 66 20.21 10.38 4.56
N ILE A 67 20.39 11.70 4.64
CA ILE A 67 19.89 12.64 3.62
C ILE A 67 20.97 13.50 2.97
N GLY A 68 20.86 13.70 1.65
CA GLY A 68 21.68 14.60 0.84
C GLY A 68 20.84 15.53 -0.02
N LYS A 69 21.47 16.17 -1.01
CA LYS A 69 20.85 17.14 -1.91
C LYS A 69 21.03 16.75 -3.37
N ILE A 70 20.04 17.08 -4.19
CA ILE A 70 20.07 16.88 -5.64
C ILE A 70 19.72 18.19 -6.34
N SER A 71 20.40 18.50 -7.45
CA SER A 71 20.07 19.71 -8.21
C SER A 71 18.73 19.58 -8.94
N PRO A 72 18.00 20.68 -9.19
CA PRO A 72 16.74 20.64 -9.92
C PRO A 72 16.89 20.05 -11.32
N LYS A 73 18.00 20.37 -12.00
CA LYS A 73 18.30 19.85 -13.35
C LYS A 73 18.47 18.32 -13.34
N LEU A 74 19.14 17.76 -12.34
CA LEU A 74 19.31 16.32 -12.23
C LEU A 74 17.99 15.64 -11.85
N ALA A 75 17.27 16.17 -10.86
CA ALA A 75 15.97 15.66 -10.43
C ALA A 75 14.96 15.55 -11.58
N GLN A 76 14.88 16.57 -12.43
CA GLN A 76 14.01 16.55 -13.62
C GLN A 76 14.40 15.46 -14.63
N LYS A 77 15.70 15.20 -14.82
CA LYS A 77 16.17 14.12 -15.70
C LYS A 77 15.80 12.76 -15.14
N ILE A 78 16.03 12.55 -13.85
CA ILE A 78 15.63 11.32 -13.13
C ILE A 78 14.13 11.09 -13.25
N ALA A 79 13.32 12.12 -12.99
CA ALA A 79 11.86 12.02 -13.07
C ALA A 79 11.39 11.53 -14.46
N LYS A 80 11.98 12.05 -15.53
CA LYS A 80 11.69 11.61 -16.92
C LYS A 80 12.07 10.15 -17.14
N ILE A 81 13.26 9.72 -16.71
CA ILE A 81 13.72 8.32 -16.85
C ILE A 81 12.83 7.37 -16.04
N CYS A 82 12.41 7.78 -14.84
CA CYS A 82 11.47 7.04 -14.01
C CYS A 82 10.05 6.97 -14.61
N GLY A 83 9.73 7.74 -15.66
CA GLY A 83 8.41 7.78 -16.28
C GLY A 83 7.39 8.60 -15.48
N ILE A 84 7.87 9.50 -14.61
CA ILE A 84 7.02 10.34 -13.77
C ILE A 84 6.46 11.46 -14.64
N LYS A 85 5.12 11.51 -14.74
CA LYS A 85 4.39 12.53 -15.49
C LYS A 85 4.12 13.74 -14.59
N GLY A 86 4.30 14.96 -15.10
CA GLY A 86 4.03 16.21 -14.37
C GLY A 86 5.28 16.82 -13.74
N SER A 87 5.14 17.41 -12.55
CA SER A 87 6.25 18.03 -11.81
C SER A 87 7.23 16.98 -11.29
N SER A 88 8.52 17.37 -11.22
CA SER A 88 9.54 16.54 -10.57
C SER A 88 9.20 16.32 -9.10
N PRO A 89 9.35 15.10 -8.56
CA PRO A 89 9.34 14.87 -7.11
C PRO A 89 10.37 15.74 -6.37
N SER A 90 10.07 16.06 -5.11
CA SER A 90 10.94 16.85 -4.23
C SER A 90 12.02 16.01 -3.55
N CYS A 91 11.79 14.72 -3.30
CA CYS A 91 12.76 13.83 -2.68
C CYS A 91 12.85 12.48 -3.43
N PHE A 92 14.05 11.89 -3.53
CA PHE A 92 14.29 10.57 -4.13
C PHE A 92 15.07 9.69 -3.16
N GLN A 93 14.63 8.45 -2.97
CA GLN A 93 15.42 7.44 -2.26
C GLN A 93 16.38 6.76 -3.23
N ILE A 94 17.67 6.78 -2.91
CA ILE A 94 18.74 6.41 -3.84
C ILE A 94 19.67 5.31 -3.31
N ARG A 95 20.37 4.67 -4.26
CA ARG A 95 21.66 3.98 -4.06
C ARG A 95 22.66 4.54 -5.07
N TYR A 96 23.87 4.82 -4.62
CA TYR A 96 24.90 5.40 -5.48
C TYR A 96 26.28 5.16 -4.89
N GLY A 97 27.18 4.44 -5.57
CA GLY A 97 28.59 4.34 -5.17
C GLY A 97 28.84 4.00 -3.68
N GLY A 98 28.02 3.12 -3.10
CA GLY A 98 28.09 2.75 -1.67
C GLY A 98 27.39 3.70 -0.69
N TYR A 99 26.77 4.77 -1.19
CA TYR A 99 25.86 5.63 -0.46
C TYR A 99 24.41 5.09 -0.52
N LYS A 100 23.73 5.16 0.62
CA LYS A 100 22.30 4.87 0.80
C LYS A 100 21.65 6.06 1.49
N GLY A 101 20.52 6.51 0.96
CA GLY A 101 19.71 7.51 1.64
C GLY A 101 18.66 8.16 0.76
N VAL A 102 18.17 9.32 1.20
CA VAL A 102 17.31 10.21 0.43
C VAL A 102 18.12 11.39 -0.09
N VAL A 103 17.77 11.93 -1.25
CA VAL A 103 18.25 13.23 -1.72
C VAL A 103 17.07 14.15 -2.01
N ALA A 104 17.11 15.35 -1.44
CA ALA A 104 16.09 16.38 -1.58
C ALA A 104 16.51 17.43 -2.61
N VAL A 105 15.57 17.95 -3.40
CA VAL A 105 15.81 18.99 -4.38
C VAL A 105 16.20 20.28 -3.66
N ASP A 106 17.40 20.79 -3.94
CA ASP A 106 17.86 22.10 -3.46
C ASP A 106 17.85 23.09 -4.64
N PRO A 107 16.92 24.05 -4.68
CA PRO A 107 16.80 25.03 -5.78
C PRO A 107 18.08 25.84 -6.02
N THR A 108 18.93 25.99 -5.00
CA THR A 108 20.16 26.79 -5.05
C THR A 108 21.38 25.97 -5.52
N SER A 109 21.27 24.64 -5.57
CA SER A 109 22.43 23.77 -5.84
C SER A 109 22.80 23.73 -7.33
N GLY A 110 24.01 24.17 -7.65
CA GLY A 110 24.66 23.96 -8.95
C GLY A 110 25.28 22.57 -9.13
N THR A 111 25.66 21.91 -8.03
CA THR A 111 26.23 20.55 -8.03
C THR A 111 25.12 19.52 -8.22
N LYS A 112 25.34 18.51 -9.08
CA LYS A 112 24.32 17.49 -9.38
C LYS A 112 23.88 16.74 -8.14
N LEU A 113 24.83 16.28 -7.32
CA LEU A 113 24.58 15.47 -6.14
C LEU A 113 25.47 15.93 -4.97
N SER A 114 24.89 16.16 -3.79
CA SER A 114 25.65 16.43 -2.57
C SER A 114 25.30 15.39 -1.51
N LEU A 115 26.30 14.62 -1.07
CA LEU A 115 26.10 13.48 -0.18
C LEU A 115 26.80 13.70 1.16
N ARG A 116 26.34 13.02 2.20
CA ARG A 116 26.89 13.12 3.57
C ARG A 116 27.57 11.85 4.02
N ARG A 117 28.42 11.94 5.05
CA ARG A 117 29.17 10.78 5.57
C ARG A 117 28.24 9.75 6.20
N SER A 118 27.17 10.19 6.87
CA SER A 118 26.10 9.33 7.39
C SER A 118 25.49 8.40 6.32
N MET A 119 25.41 8.85 5.07
CA MET A 119 24.87 8.07 3.96
C MET A 119 25.84 7.00 3.44
N PHE A 120 27.15 7.14 3.67
CA PHE A 120 28.17 6.23 3.15
C PHE A 120 28.22 4.92 3.94
N LYS A 121 28.05 3.77 3.26
CA LYS A 121 27.93 2.47 3.92
C LYS A 121 29.06 1.50 3.58
N TYR A 122 29.64 1.59 2.40
CA TYR A 122 30.80 0.80 1.93
C TYR A 122 31.46 1.48 0.73
N THR A 123 32.70 1.13 0.42
CA THR A 123 33.43 1.68 -0.73
C THR A 123 32.98 1.01 -2.02
N SER A 124 32.62 1.83 -3.02
CA SER A 124 32.30 1.36 -4.37
C SER A 124 32.72 2.38 -5.44
N GLU A 125 33.10 1.85 -6.60
CA GLU A 125 33.45 2.64 -7.79
C GLU A 125 32.29 2.74 -8.80
N ASN A 126 31.15 2.12 -8.52
CA ASN A 126 29.98 2.17 -9.41
C ASN A 126 29.45 3.62 -9.53
N PRO A 127 29.48 4.22 -10.73
CA PRO A 127 28.99 5.59 -10.95
C PRO A 127 27.48 5.67 -11.19
N GLU A 128 26.77 4.54 -11.21
CA GLU A 128 25.34 4.51 -11.49
C GLU A 128 24.50 4.97 -10.30
N LEU A 129 23.53 5.84 -10.60
CA LEU A 129 22.53 6.31 -9.66
C LEU A 129 21.24 5.48 -9.81
N ASP A 130 20.93 4.72 -8.77
CA ASP A 130 19.74 3.91 -8.65
C ASP A 130 18.66 4.64 -7.87
N VAL A 131 17.42 4.65 -8.38
CA VAL A 131 16.26 5.19 -7.66
C VAL A 131 15.35 4.05 -7.22
N LEU A 132 15.05 4.04 -5.91
CA LEU A 132 14.20 3.02 -5.28
C LEU A 132 12.76 3.53 -5.08
N SER A 133 12.63 4.81 -4.74
CA SER A 133 11.34 5.45 -4.46
C SER A 133 11.48 6.97 -4.57
N TRP A 134 10.36 7.69 -4.49
CA TRP A 134 10.31 9.15 -4.53
C TRP A 134 9.11 9.68 -3.75
N SER A 135 9.17 10.96 -3.37
CA SER A 135 8.06 11.69 -2.74
C SER A 135 6.84 11.71 -3.68
N LYS A 136 5.68 11.29 -3.18
CA LYS A 136 4.43 11.19 -3.93
C LYS A 136 3.26 11.16 -2.96
N PHE A 137 2.06 11.39 -3.46
CA PHE A 137 0.83 11.13 -2.71
C PHE A 137 0.85 9.70 -2.13
N GLN A 138 0.78 9.59 -0.81
CA GLN A 138 0.54 8.32 -0.12
C GLN A 138 -0.58 8.49 0.91
N PRO A 139 -1.65 7.68 0.83
CA PRO A 139 -2.76 7.73 1.77
C PRO A 139 -2.30 7.36 3.18
N CYS A 140 -2.91 8.02 4.17
CA CYS A 140 -2.59 7.83 5.58
C CYS A 140 -3.58 6.85 6.22
N PHE A 141 -3.07 5.92 7.02
CA PHE A 141 -3.88 4.98 7.77
C PHE A 141 -3.39 4.85 9.20
N LEU A 142 -4.32 4.80 10.14
CA LEU A 142 -4.06 4.24 11.44
C LEU A 142 -3.83 2.73 11.32
N ASN A 143 -3.17 2.17 12.33
CA ASN A 143 -3.00 0.75 12.52
C ASN A 143 -3.11 0.45 14.02
N ARG A 144 -3.09 -0.83 14.40
CA ARG A 144 -3.17 -1.24 15.82
C ARG A 144 -2.15 -0.53 16.71
N GLN A 145 -0.89 -0.40 16.29
CA GLN A 145 0.16 0.24 17.09
C GLN A 145 -0.15 1.72 17.34
N LEU A 146 -0.43 2.49 16.29
CA LEU A 146 -0.78 3.90 16.41
C LEU A 146 -2.03 4.11 17.26
N ILE A 147 -3.06 3.27 17.08
CA ILE A 147 -4.29 3.34 17.89
C ILE A 147 -3.97 3.08 19.37
N THR A 148 -3.18 2.05 19.68
CA THR A 148 -2.74 1.77 21.05
C THR A 148 -2.01 2.97 21.66
N LEU A 149 -1.07 3.58 20.93
CA LEU A 149 -0.29 4.72 21.46
C LEU A 149 -1.15 5.96 21.63
N LEU A 150 -1.96 6.33 20.63
CA LEU A 150 -2.85 7.49 20.71
C LEU A 150 -3.90 7.33 21.83
N SER A 151 -4.48 6.13 21.99
CA SER A 151 -5.39 5.82 23.08
C SER A 151 -4.68 5.88 24.44
N THR A 152 -3.44 5.36 24.54
CA THR A 152 -2.61 5.51 25.74
C THR A 152 -2.41 6.99 26.07
N LEU A 153 -2.10 7.82 25.08
CA LEU A 153 -1.92 9.26 25.22
C LEU A 153 -3.23 10.04 25.43
N GLY A 154 -4.39 9.38 25.52
CA GLY A 154 -5.65 9.99 25.91
C GLY A 154 -6.57 10.42 24.76
N VAL A 155 -6.29 10.01 23.51
CA VAL A 155 -7.28 10.11 22.43
C VAL A 155 -8.45 9.17 22.74
N GLN A 156 -9.67 9.69 22.75
CA GLN A 156 -10.84 8.94 23.20
C GLN A 156 -11.23 7.82 22.23
N ASP A 157 -11.61 6.66 22.77
CA ASP A 157 -12.03 5.48 22.00
C ASP A 157 -13.11 5.82 20.94
N GLN A 158 -14.09 6.67 21.29
CA GLN A 158 -15.20 7.01 20.38
C GLN A 158 -14.71 7.68 19.09
N ILE A 159 -13.54 8.33 19.11
CA ILE A 159 -12.95 8.97 17.93
C ILE A 159 -12.54 7.92 16.90
N PHE A 160 -11.91 6.83 17.35
CA PHE A 160 -11.51 5.73 16.47
C PHE A 160 -12.73 4.97 15.95
N GLU A 161 -13.70 4.69 16.82
CA GLU A 161 -14.96 4.05 16.45
C GLU A 161 -15.72 4.87 15.39
N LYS A 162 -15.85 6.19 15.60
CA LYS A 162 -16.45 7.11 14.63
C LYS A 162 -15.74 7.04 13.28
N LYS A 163 -14.41 7.07 13.26
CA LYS A 163 -13.63 7.00 12.02
C LYS A 163 -13.79 5.65 11.31
N GLN A 164 -13.84 4.54 12.05
CA GLN A 164 -14.13 3.21 11.48
C GLN A 164 -15.55 3.15 10.89
N ARG A 165 -16.57 3.63 11.61
CA ARG A 165 -17.97 3.63 11.13
C ARG A 165 -18.15 4.44 9.84
N VAL A 166 -17.44 5.57 9.69
CA VAL A 166 -17.42 6.32 8.43
C VAL A 166 -16.93 5.45 7.29
N ILE A 167 -15.81 4.73 7.48
CA ILE A 167 -15.28 3.82 6.46
C ILE A 167 -16.25 2.67 6.17
N LEU A 168 -16.87 2.08 7.20
CA LEU A 168 -17.84 1.00 7.02
C LEU A 168 -19.05 1.45 6.19
N SER A 169 -19.64 2.60 6.53
CA SER A 169 -20.75 3.18 5.76
C SER A 169 -20.34 3.44 4.32
N GLN A 170 -19.16 4.00 4.12
CA GLN A 170 -18.63 4.29 2.81
C GLN A 170 -18.35 3.01 1.99
N LEU A 171 -17.85 1.94 2.62
CA LEU A 171 -17.64 0.64 1.99
C LEU A 171 -18.98 0.01 1.55
N ASP A 172 -20.04 0.20 2.32
CA ASP A 172 -21.38 -0.25 1.95
C ASP A 172 -21.91 0.51 0.72
N MET A 173 -21.65 1.82 0.62
CA MET A 173 -22.08 2.64 -0.53
C MET A 173 -21.44 2.20 -1.85
N ILE A 174 -20.25 1.58 -1.84
CA ILE A 174 -19.60 1.04 -3.05
C ILE A 174 -20.51 0.02 -3.78
N LEU A 175 -21.38 -0.67 -3.04
CA LEU A 175 -22.25 -1.70 -3.59
C LEU A 175 -23.53 -1.15 -4.22
N THR A 176 -23.81 0.15 -4.10
CA THR A 176 -25.07 0.76 -4.54
C THR A 176 -24.90 2.05 -5.33
N ASP A 177 -23.83 2.81 -5.09
CA ASP A 177 -23.54 4.10 -5.70
C ASP A 177 -22.38 3.99 -6.70
N SER A 178 -22.66 4.24 -7.99
CA SER A 178 -21.67 4.13 -9.07
C SER A 178 -20.49 5.10 -8.89
N GLN A 179 -20.73 6.29 -8.35
CA GLN A 179 -19.67 7.29 -8.15
C GLN A 179 -18.74 6.86 -7.01
N ARG A 180 -19.29 6.32 -5.92
CA ARG A 180 -18.50 5.76 -4.81
C ARG A 180 -17.73 4.52 -5.23
N ALA A 181 -18.33 3.68 -6.07
CA ALA A 181 -17.65 2.55 -6.66
C ALA A 181 -16.46 3.00 -7.52
N LEU A 182 -16.64 4.00 -8.40
CA LEU A 182 -15.55 4.57 -9.20
C LEU A 182 -14.41 5.12 -8.34
N GLU A 183 -14.72 5.90 -7.28
CA GLU A 183 -13.73 6.38 -6.30
C GLU A 183 -12.95 5.22 -5.67
N ALA A 184 -13.64 4.13 -5.31
CA ALA A 184 -13.01 2.96 -4.73
C ALA A 184 -12.08 2.21 -5.71
N LEU A 185 -12.44 2.15 -6.99
CA LEU A 185 -11.62 1.53 -8.04
C LEU A 185 -10.31 2.29 -8.26
N GLU A 186 -10.25 3.60 -8.01
CA GLU A 186 -9.04 4.41 -8.21
C GLU A 186 -7.88 3.99 -7.30
N ILE A 187 -8.17 3.38 -6.16
CA ILE A 187 -7.20 2.92 -5.15
C ILE A 187 -6.80 1.47 -5.39
N MET A 188 -7.57 0.73 -6.19
CA MET A 188 -7.21 -0.64 -6.56
C MET A 188 -5.92 -0.62 -7.36
N SER A 189 -5.14 -1.70 -7.20
CA SER A 189 -3.90 -1.86 -7.96
C SER A 189 -4.21 -1.70 -9.46
N PRO A 190 -3.44 -0.89 -10.20
CA PRO A 190 -3.61 -0.77 -11.64
C PRO A 190 -3.60 -2.15 -12.30
N GLY A 191 -4.55 -2.40 -13.19
CA GLY A 191 -4.69 -3.71 -13.82
C GLY A 191 -5.94 -3.80 -14.67
N GLU A 192 -6.01 -4.88 -15.47
CA GLU A 192 -7.10 -5.11 -16.41
C GLU A 192 -8.47 -5.15 -15.73
N ASN A 193 -8.59 -5.81 -14.57
CA ASN A 193 -9.83 -5.85 -13.81
C ASN A 193 -10.30 -4.46 -13.37
N ARG A 194 -9.40 -3.56 -12.95
CA ARG A 194 -9.78 -2.17 -12.64
C ARG A 194 -10.36 -1.49 -13.88
N ASN A 195 -9.70 -1.63 -15.03
CA ASN A 195 -10.16 -1.00 -16.27
C ASN A 195 -11.54 -1.52 -16.69
N VAL A 196 -11.78 -2.83 -16.61
CA VAL A 196 -13.08 -3.45 -16.90
C VAL A 196 -14.16 -2.84 -16.02
N LEU A 197 -13.97 -2.83 -14.70
CA LEU A 197 -14.97 -2.32 -13.75
C LEU A 197 -15.19 -0.81 -13.92
N THR A 198 -14.14 -0.03 -14.20
CA THR A 198 -14.25 1.41 -14.48
C THR A 198 -15.09 1.65 -15.73
N GLU A 199 -14.84 0.93 -16.82
CA GLU A 199 -15.61 1.07 -18.06
C GLU A 199 -17.07 0.65 -17.89
N MET A 200 -17.33 -0.41 -17.11
CA MET A 200 -18.69 -0.84 -16.77
C MET A 200 -19.46 0.25 -16.02
N LEU A 201 -18.89 0.80 -14.95
CA LEU A 201 -19.54 1.88 -14.21
C LEU A 201 -19.72 3.14 -15.08
N SER A 202 -18.72 3.46 -15.90
CA SER A 202 -18.75 4.63 -16.79
C SER A 202 -19.74 4.49 -17.94
N CYS A 203 -20.10 3.26 -18.35
CA CYS A 203 -21.14 3.03 -19.36
C CYS A 203 -22.56 2.91 -18.77
N GLY A 204 -22.71 3.11 -17.45
CA GLY A 204 -24.01 3.23 -16.79
C GLY A 204 -24.47 1.99 -16.04
N TYR A 205 -23.63 0.94 -15.91
CA TYR A 205 -23.98 -0.17 -15.01
C TYR A 205 -24.08 0.34 -13.57
N LYS A 206 -25.18 -0.06 -12.90
CA LYS A 206 -25.27 0.08 -11.45
C LYS A 206 -24.40 -1.00 -10.78
N PRO A 207 -23.75 -0.72 -9.64
CA PRO A 207 -22.86 -1.67 -8.95
C PRO A 207 -23.45 -3.05 -8.66
N ASN A 208 -24.78 -3.13 -8.49
CA ASN A 208 -25.51 -4.35 -8.17
C ASN A 208 -26.34 -4.91 -9.33
N ALA A 209 -26.29 -4.30 -10.52
CA ALA A 209 -27.10 -4.73 -11.66
C ALA A 209 -26.45 -5.90 -12.41
N GLU A 210 -25.14 -5.82 -12.64
CA GLU A 210 -24.41 -6.85 -13.38
C GLU A 210 -23.69 -7.80 -12.40
N PRO A 211 -23.94 -9.12 -12.47
CA PRO A 211 -23.39 -10.11 -11.55
C PRO A 211 -21.86 -10.09 -11.37
N PHE A 212 -21.09 -9.96 -12.45
CA PHE A 212 -19.62 -9.93 -12.38
C PHE A 212 -19.12 -8.66 -11.68
N LEU A 213 -19.63 -7.48 -12.02
CA LEU A 213 -19.35 -6.21 -11.36
C LEU A 213 -19.69 -6.28 -9.87
N SER A 214 -20.87 -6.79 -9.53
CA SER A 214 -21.29 -6.94 -8.13
C SER A 214 -20.36 -7.88 -7.37
N MET A 215 -20.02 -9.04 -7.93
CA MET A 215 -19.07 -9.99 -7.35
C MET A 215 -17.71 -9.33 -7.07
N MET A 216 -17.17 -8.58 -8.03
CA MET A 216 -15.86 -7.93 -7.90
C MET A 216 -15.87 -6.81 -6.85
N LEU A 217 -16.93 -5.98 -6.81
CA LEU A 217 -17.07 -4.91 -5.82
C LEU A 217 -17.29 -5.47 -4.40
N GLN A 218 -18.09 -6.53 -4.25
CA GLN A 218 -18.25 -7.23 -2.98
C GLN A 218 -16.93 -7.84 -2.48
N THR A 219 -16.12 -8.38 -3.39
CA THR A 219 -14.80 -8.93 -3.04
C THR A 219 -13.83 -7.84 -2.62
N PHE A 220 -13.84 -6.70 -3.31
CA PHE A 220 -13.07 -5.52 -2.88
C PHE A 220 -13.48 -5.06 -1.48
N ARG A 221 -14.80 -4.92 -1.24
CA ARG A 221 -15.33 -4.57 0.09
C ARG A 221 -14.90 -5.57 1.16
N LYS A 222 -15.06 -6.88 0.91
CA LYS A 222 -14.64 -7.96 1.81
C LYS A 222 -13.15 -7.84 2.16
N SER A 223 -12.30 -7.55 1.18
CA SER A 223 -10.87 -7.33 1.43
C SER A 223 -10.61 -6.15 2.37
N LYS A 224 -11.34 -5.03 2.21
CA LYS A 224 -11.19 -3.85 3.07
C LYS A 224 -11.72 -4.09 4.48
N LEU A 225 -12.82 -4.84 4.62
CA LEU A 225 -13.29 -5.30 5.92
C LEU A 225 -12.26 -6.19 6.62
N LEU A 226 -11.59 -7.09 5.89
CA LEU A 226 -10.50 -7.91 6.45
C LEU A 226 -9.29 -7.08 6.89
N GLU A 227 -8.93 -6.02 6.15
CA GLU A 227 -7.88 -5.07 6.57
C GLU A 227 -8.26 -4.35 7.87
N LEU A 228 -9.51 -3.92 8.02
CA LEU A 228 -10.03 -3.34 9.28
C LEU A 228 -9.99 -4.37 10.41
N LEU A 229 -10.53 -5.57 10.19
CA LEU A 229 -10.58 -6.64 11.18
C LEU A 229 -9.18 -7.05 11.68
N LYS A 230 -8.27 -7.36 10.76
CA LYS A 230 -6.96 -7.97 11.07
C LYS A 230 -5.87 -6.94 11.39
N LYS A 231 -5.99 -5.69 10.95
CA LYS A 231 -4.93 -4.68 11.07
C LYS A 231 -5.41 -3.33 11.62
N SER A 232 -6.71 -3.15 11.83
CA SER A 232 -7.31 -1.87 12.22
C SER A 232 -6.86 -0.74 11.29
N ARG A 233 -6.81 -1.04 9.97
CA ARG A 233 -6.31 -0.14 8.93
C ARG A 233 -7.34 0.94 8.58
N ILE A 234 -7.50 1.93 9.46
CA ILE A 234 -8.49 3.01 9.34
C ILE A 234 -7.87 4.16 8.55
N TYR A 235 -8.49 4.52 7.43
CA TYR A 235 -8.07 5.66 6.60
C TYR A 235 -8.32 7.01 7.25
N ILE A 236 -7.33 7.90 7.17
CA ILE A 236 -7.40 9.26 7.72
C ILE A 236 -7.29 10.28 6.58
N PRO A 237 -8.41 10.93 6.19
CA PRO A 237 -8.41 11.92 5.10
C PRO A 237 -7.50 13.12 5.38
N ASN A 238 -7.49 13.57 6.64
CA ASN A 238 -6.69 14.66 7.17
C ASN A 238 -5.31 14.19 7.64
N GLY A 239 -4.63 13.45 6.77
CA GLY A 239 -3.27 13.01 7.00
C GLY A 239 -2.64 12.44 5.73
N ARG A 240 -1.31 12.32 5.74
CA ARG A 240 -0.53 11.67 4.68
C ARG A 240 0.57 10.80 5.29
N SER A 241 0.95 9.78 4.54
CA SER A 241 2.23 9.10 4.74
C SER A 241 3.28 9.87 3.93
N LEU A 242 4.28 10.44 4.59
CA LEU A 242 5.22 11.38 3.97
C LEU A 242 6.66 10.92 4.16
N MET A 243 7.46 11.00 3.09
CA MET A 243 8.90 10.79 3.20
C MET A 243 9.53 11.90 4.04
N GLY A 244 10.40 11.53 4.99
CA GLY A 244 11.15 12.51 5.77
C GLY A 244 12.21 13.21 4.93
N CYS A 245 12.25 14.54 5.02
CA CYS A 245 13.29 15.38 4.42
C CYS A 245 13.81 16.41 5.45
N LEU A 246 14.93 17.09 5.16
CA LEU A 246 15.60 18.04 6.05
C LEU A 246 15.46 19.46 5.52
N ASP A 247 15.23 20.42 6.40
CA ASP A 247 15.25 21.84 6.07
C ASP A 247 16.70 22.34 5.88
N GLU A 248 17.16 22.34 4.63
CA GLU A 248 18.46 22.88 4.23
C GLU A 248 18.52 24.42 4.30
N THR A 249 17.38 25.11 4.40
CA THR A 249 17.33 26.58 4.48
C THR A 249 17.59 27.09 5.90
N ARG A 250 17.48 26.21 6.91
CA ARG A 250 17.68 26.53 8.34
C ARG A 250 16.69 27.58 8.85
N THR A 251 15.48 27.57 8.32
CA THR A 251 14.40 28.48 8.70
C THR A 251 13.56 27.89 9.82
N LEU A 252 13.23 26.60 9.76
CA LEU A 252 12.39 25.93 10.76
C LEU A 252 13.07 25.86 12.13
N GLU A 253 12.31 26.17 13.18
CA GLU A 253 12.71 25.99 14.58
C GLU A 253 12.42 24.59 15.10
N TYR A 254 13.02 24.24 16.24
CA TYR A 254 12.73 22.96 16.91
C TYR A 254 11.27 22.92 17.36
N GLY A 255 10.56 21.83 17.05
CA GLY A 255 9.12 21.70 17.22
C GLY A 255 8.30 22.06 15.99
N GLU A 256 8.92 22.63 14.95
CA GLU A 256 8.25 22.99 13.70
C GLU A 256 8.53 21.98 12.57
N VAL A 257 7.60 21.87 11.63
CA VAL A 257 7.76 21.12 10.39
C VAL A 257 7.14 21.89 9.22
N PHE A 258 7.63 21.69 8.01
CA PHE A 258 6.95 22.16 6.80
C PHE A 258 6.33 20.98 6.06
N ILE A 259 5.05 21.14 5.69
CA ILE A 259 4.28 20.13 4.97
C ILE A 259 3.46 20.81 3.88
N GLN A 260 3.68 20.39 2.64
CA GLN A 260 2.86 20.77 1.51
C GLN A 260 2.48 19.51 0.73
N ILE A 261 1.19 19.37 0.44
CA ILE A 261 0.63 18.18 -0.20
C ILE A 261 0.13 18.51 -1.61
N SER A 262 0.32 17.58 -2.53
CA SER A 262 -0.29 17.66 -3.86
C SER A 262 -1.81 17.44 -3.76
N HIS A 263 -2.57 18.18 -4.57
CA HIS A 263 -4.02 18.03 -4.65
C HIS A 263 -4.38 16.97 -5.68
N ALA A 264 -5.10 15.93 -5.24
CA ALA A 264 -5.85 15.07 -6.14
C ALA A 264 -7.13 15.82 -6.52
N GLY A 265 -7.29 16.17 -7.79
CA GLY A 265 -8.38 17.06 -8.23
C GLY A 265 -9.77 16.55 -7.85
N ARG A 266 -10.51 17.35 -7.07
CA ARG A 266 -11.97 17.47 -7.17
C ARG A 266 -12.41 18.90 -6.86
N LYS A 267 -13.31 19.42 -7.71
CA LYS A 267 -14.10 20.63 -7.42
C LYS A 267 -14.84 20.41 -6.11
N GLN A 268 -14.76 21.40 -5.22
CA GLN A 268 -15.58 21.44 -4.01
C GLN A 268 -17.06 21.41 -4.41
N ASN A 269 -17.77 20.36 -4.00
CA ASN A 269 -19.17 20.36 -3.60
C ASN A 269 -19.30 19.21 -2.58
N GLY A 270 -19.82 19.52 -1.39
CA GLY A 270 -19.67 18.74 -0.16
C GLY A 270 -20.08 17.26 -0.25
N ASN A 271 -19.09 16.38 -0.07
CA ASN A 271 -19.12 15.22 0.83
C ASN A 271 -17.87 14.37 0.56
N GLY A 272 -16.95 14.38 1.53
CA GLY A 272 -15.63 13.75 1.49
C GLY A 272 -15.64 12.38 0.81
N GLY A 273 -15.01 12.33 -0.36
CA GLY A 273 -14.70 11.10 -1.09
C GLY A 273 -13.82 10.18 -0.25
N LEU A 274 -14.08 8.89 -0.39
CA LEU A 274 -13.48 7.81 0.40
C LEU A 274 -11.95 7.83 0.34
N PHE A 275 -11.39 8.11 -0.84
CA PHE A 275 -9.95 8.12 -1.06
C PHE A 275 -9.62 8.93 -2.32
N ALA A 276 -8.97 10.07 -2.15
CA ALA A 276 -8.54 10.87 -3.30
C ALA A 276 -7.27 10.26 -3.89
N SER A 277 -7.26 9.89 -5.17
CA SER A 277 -6.04 9.55 -5.91
C SER A 277 -6.11 10.09 -7.34
N SER A 278 -4.95 10.34 -7.92
CA SER A 278 -4.70 11.16 -9.10
C SER A 278 -5.32 10.65 -10.40
N SER A 279 -5.88 11.57 -11.19
CA SER A 279 -5.67 11.58 -12.64
C SER A 279 -5.54 13.00 -13.19
N THR A 280 -4.77 13.04 -14.27
CA THR A 280 -4.26 14.14 -15.10
C THR A 280 -5.22 15.29 -15.42
N GLY A 281 -4.78 16.53 -15.16
CA GLY A 281 -5.42 17.75 -15.65
C GLY A 281 -4.77 19.00 -15.06
N SER A 282 -4.44 19.96 -15.92
CA SER A 282 -3.62 21.15 -15.65
C SER A 282 -4.16 22.04 -14.51
N HIS A 283 -3.22 22.51 -13.66
CA HIS A 283 -3.37 23.40 -12.50
C HIS A 283 -3.68 22.73 -11.14
N GLN A 284 -2.77 21.87 -10.68
CA GLN A 284 -2.72 21.44 -9.27
C GLN A 284 -2.39 22.64 -8.37
N ARG A 285 -3.33 23.04 -7.49
CA ARG A 285 -3.00 23.93 -6.35
C ARG A 285 -2.52 23.05 -5.21
N ASN A 286 -1.21 23.03 -4.95
CA ASN A 286 -0.67 22.41 -3.74
C ASN A 286 -1.30 23.07 -2.50
N ARG A 287 -1.49 22.28 -1.43
CA ARG A 287 -2.02 22.79 -0.16
C ARG A 287 -0.93 22.75 0.90
N ILE A 288 -0.62 23.90 1.48
CA ILE A 288 0.24 23.99 2.67
C ILE A 288 -0.60 23.60 3.88
N VAL A 289 -0.03 22.80 4.77
CA VAL A 289 -0.64 22.42 6.05
C VAL A 289 -0.06 23.33 7.12
N GLU A 290 -0.94 23.93 7.92
CA GLU A 290 -0.57 24.81 9.04
C GLU A 290 -1.28 24.35 10.31
N GLY A 291 -0.66 24.62 11.46
CA GLY A 291 -1.22 24.30 12.78
C GLY A 291 -0.64 23.00 13.36
N THR A 292 -1.29 22.49 14.41
CA THR A 292 -0.78 21.33 15.14
C THR A 292 -0.94 20.04 14.34
N VAL A 293 0.10 19.22 14.31
CA VAL A 293 0.12 17.92 13.63
C VAL A 293 0.66 16.82 14.54
N VAL A 294 0.15 15.60 14.38
CA VAL A 294 0.75 14.39 14.92
C VAL A 294 1.72 13.81 13.90
N VAL A 295 2.93 13.47 14.34
CA VAL A 295 3.95 12.79 13.55
C VAL A 295 4.41 11.53 14.28
N ALA A 296 4.45 10.40 13.57
CA ALA A 296 4.97 9.14 14.10
C ALA A 296 5.58 8.30 12.98
N LYS A 297 6.48 7.39 13.31
CA LYS A 297 7.06 6.44 12.36
C LYS A 297 6.68 5.01 12.73
N ASN A 298 6.11 4.28 11.78
CA ASN A 298 5.75 2.88 11.99
C ASN A 298 6.92 1.93 11.65
N PRO A 299 7.06 0.79 12.34
CA PRO A 299 6.39 0.44 13.59
C PRO A 299 6.86 1.32 14.77
N CYS A 300 5.95 1.67 15.68
CA CYS A 300 6.23 2.41 16.92
C CYS A 300 5.59 1.68 18.10
N LEU A 301 6.23 1.70 19.26
CA LEU A 301 5.77 0.99 20.45
C LEU A 301 5.85 1.85 21.72
N HIS A 302 6.75 2.84 21.77
CA HIS A 302 6.84 3.71 22.93
C HIS A 302 5.86 4.88 22.77
N PRO A 303 5.10 5.28 23.80
CA PRO A 303 4.19 6.42 23.72
C PRO A 303 4.86 7.73 23.25
N GLY A 304 6.13 7.93 23.62
CA GLY A 304 6.94 9.08 23.16
C GLY A 304 7.36 9.03 21.68
N ASP A 305 7.06 7.95 20.94
CA ASP A 305 7.30 7.86 19.49
C ASP A 305 6.29 8.68 18.68
N VAL A 306 5.18 9.08 19.32
CA VAL A 306 4.16 9.96 18.76
C VAL A 306 4.49 11.39 19.17
N ARG A 307 4.89 12.21 18.20
CA ARG A 307 5.22 13.62 18.42
C ARG A 307 4.09 14.53 18.02
N VAL A 308 3.88 15.59 18.80
CA VAL A 308 3.00 16.71 18.46
C VAL A 308 3.89 17.87 18.03
N LEU A 309 3.81 18.25 16.75
CA LEU A 309 4.64 19.29 16.14
C LEU A 309 3.76 20.40 15.55
N ARG A 310 4.36 21.54 15.21
CA ARG A 310 3.69 22.66 14.55
C ARG A 310 4.04 22.68 13.07
N ALA A 311 3.06 22.48 12.21
CA ALA A 311 3.20 22.75 10.79
C ALA A 311 3.15 24.27 10.54
N VAL A 312 4.17 24.80 9.86
CA VAL A 312 4.31 26.24 9.56
C VAL A 312 4.46 26.47 8.06
N ASN A 313 4.01 27.63 7.59
CA ASN A 313 4.16 28.06 6.21
C ASN A 313 5.48 28.83 6.06
N GLU A 314 6.43 28.19 5.39
CA GLU A 314 7.74 28.74 5.12
C GLU A 314 7.96 28.91 3.60
N PRO A 315 7.97 30.15 3.08
CA PRO A 315 8.16 30.44 1.65
C PRO A 315 9.40 29.80 1.04
N GLY A 316 10.50 29.72 1.79
CA GLY A 316 11.73 29.06 1.34
C GLY A 316 11.55 27.59 0.99
N LEU A 317 10.53 26.93 1.53
CA LEU A 317 10.27 25.50 1.40
C LEU A 317 9.10 25.15 0.45
N HIS A 318 8.48 26.12 -0.22
CA HIS A 318 7.34 25.88 -1.15
C HIS A 318 7.66 24.96 -2.33
N HIS A 319 8.93 24.69 -2.62
CA HIS A 319 9.36 23.71 -3.62
C HIS A 319 9.26 22.25 -3.14
N MET A 320 9.09 22.04 -1.84
CA MET A 320 8.96 20.72 -1.21
C MET A 320 7.49 20.30 -1.22
N VAL A 321 7.18 19.16 -1.83
CA VAL A 321 5.81 18.63 -2.00
C VAL A 321 5.81 17.14 -1.67
N ASP A 322 4.76 16.67 -1.00
CA ASP A 322 4.56 15.26 -0.63
C ASP A 322 5.72 14.66 0.19
N CYS A 323 6.31 15.48 1.06
CA CYS A 323 7.29 15.10 2.07
C CYS A 323 7.04 15.92 3.36
N VAL A 324 7.58 15.44 4.48
CA VAL A 324 7.61 16.19 5.74
C VAL A 324 9.03 16.71 5.94
N VAL A 325 9.18 18.02 6.04
CA VAL A 325 10.49 18.66 6.19
C VAL A 325 10.72 18.96 7.66
N PHE A 326 11.76 18.34 8.22
CA PHE A 326 12.16 18.48 9.61
C PHE A 326 13.23 19.58 9.80
N PRO A 327 13.26 20.24 10.96
CA PRO A 327 14.22 21.28 11.26
C PRO A 327 15.60 20.66 11.47
N GLN A 328 16.63 21.40 11.10
CA GLN A 328 18.01 21.05 11.42
C GLN A 328 18.51 21.71 12.72
N LYS A 329 17.61 22.38 13.45
CA LYS A 329 17.84 23.02 14.74
C LYS A 329 17.20 22.20 15.86
N GLY A 330 17.76 22.31 17.07
CA GLY A 330 17.16 21.77 18.28
C GLY A 330 18.09 20.88 19.10
N ILE A 331 17.50 20.25 20.11
CA ILE A 331 18.22 19.42 21.08
C ILE A 331 18.39 17.96 20.63
N ARG A 332 17.49 17.49 19.75
CA ARG A 332 17.40 16.11 19.25
C ARG A 332 16.65 16.13 17.91
N PRO A 333 17.01 15.32 16.91
CA PRO A 333 16.27 15.28 15.65
C PRO A 333 14.88 14.66 15.85
N HIS A 334 13.81 15.29 15.37
CA HIS A 334 12.46 14.71 15.38
C HIS A 334 12.36 13.33 14.70
N PRO A 335 13.08 13.03 13.61
CA PRO A 335 13.24 11.67 13.12
C PRO A 335 13.64 10.66 14.21
N ASN A 336 14.69 10.97 14.96
CA ASN A 336 15.20 10.10 16.02
C ASN A 336 14.23 9.95 17.20
N GLU A 337 13.40 10.96 17.45
CA GLU A 337 12.33 10.91 18.45
C GLU A 337 11.17 10.01 18.01
N CYS A 338 10.96 9.86 16.70
CA CYS A 338 9.95 8.99 16.12
C CYS A 338 10.51 7.57 15.94
N SER A 339 10.57 6.77 17.01
CA SER A 339 11.03 5.38 16.95
C SER A 339 12.49 5.20 16.46
N GLY A 340 13.38 6.15 16.78
CA GLY A 340 14.80 6.06 16.40
C GLY A 340 15.03 6.18 14.89
N SER A 341 14.10 6.78 14.16
CA SER A 341 14.12 6.90 12.70
C SER A 341 15.22 7.84 12.19
N ASP A 342 15.55 7.70 10.91
CA ASP A 342 16.48 8.54 10.16
C ASP A 342 15.80 9.11 8.90
N LEU A 343 16.59 9.68 7.99
CA LEU A 343 16.13 10.23 6.71
C LEU A 343 16.64 9.41 5.51
N ASP A 344 16.83 8.10 5.67
CA ASP A 344 17.37 7.21 4.62
C ASP A 344 16.30 6.59 3.69
N GLY A 345 15.04 6.99 3.91
CA GLY A 345 13.85 6.60 3.16
C GLY A 345 12.62 6.35 4.01
N ASP A 346 12.70 6.64 5.32
CA ASP A 346 11.60 6.44 6.25
C ASP A 346 10.37 7.31 5.91
N ILE A 347 9.21 6.68 6.08
CA ILE A 347 7.89 7.26 5.81
C ILE A 347 7.17 7.47 7.14
N TYR A 348 6.71 8.70 7.35
CA TYR A 348 6.08 9.15 8.58
C TYR A 348 4.58 9.22 8.40
N PHE A 349 3.85 8.72 9.40
CA PHE A 349 2.44 9.05 9.60
C PHE A 349 2.38 10.51 10.03
N VAL A 350 1.69 11.34 9.25
CA VAL A 350 1.47 12.76 9.57
C VAL A 350 -0.02 13.04 9.49
N SER A 351 -0.62 13.56 10.56
CA SER A 351 -2.03 13.92 10.59
C SER A 351 -2.27 15.29 11.22
N TRP A 352 -3.08 16.10 10.54
CA TRP A 352 -3.61 17.38 11.02
C TRP A 352 -5.08 17.25 11.43
N ASP A 353 -5.54 16.03 11.73
CA ASP A 353 -6.87 15.78 12.25
C ASP A 353 -6.89 16.17 13.74
N HIS A 354 -7.61 17.24 14.07
CA HIS A 354 -7.68 17.75 15.44
C HIS A 354 -8.21 16.73 16.46
N GLU A 355 -9.03 15.76 16.03
CA GLU A 355 -9.52 14.69 16.91
C GLU A 355 -8.44 13.64 17.23
N LEU A 356 -7.35 13.58 16.46
CA LEU A 356 -6.24 12.64 16.68
C LEU A 356 -5.04 13.26 17.40
N ILE A 357 -5.04 14.57 17.64
CA ILE A 357 -3.98 15.22 18.43
C ILE A 357 -4.11 14.75 19.88
N PRO A 358 -3.12 14.03 20.43
CA PRO A 358 -3.20 13.58 21.81
C PRO A 358 -3.14 14.79 22.78
N PRO A 359 -3.87 14.74 23.91
CA PRO A 359 -3.86 15.81 24.91
C PRO A 359 -2.57 15.88 25.74
N ARG A 360 -1.71 14.85 25.69
CA ARG A 360 -0.44 14.80 26.41
C ARG A 360 0.67 14.22 25.54
N GLU A 361 1.89 14.60 25.85
CA GLU A 361 3.12 14.04 25.28
C GLU A 361 3.89 13.24 26.33
N VAL A 362 4.73 12.33 25.85
CA VAL A 362 5.67 11.55 26.67
C VAL A 362 7.05 11.73 26.06
N GLU A 363 8.08 11.80 26.90
CA GLU A 363 9.45 11.91 26.42
C GLU A 363 9.82 10.72 25.51
N PRO A 364 10.45 10.97 24.34
CA PRO A 364 10.84 9.91 23.43
C PRO A 364 11.86 8.95 24.07
N MET A 365 11.74 7.67 23.77
CA MET A 365 12.67 6.65 24.28
C MET A 365 14.11 6.96 23.82
N ASP A 366 15.09 6.52 24.61
CA ASP A 366 16.48 6.52 24.16
C ASP A 366 16.72 5.39 23.16
N TYR A 367 17.08 5.78 21.93
CA TYR A 367 17.36 4.89 20.80
C TYR A 367 18.87 4.73 20.54
N THR A 368 19.71 5.03 21.54
CA THR A 368 21.15 4.82 21.42
C THR A 368 21.45 3.35 21.09
N PRO A 369 22.07 3.05 19.93
CA PRO A 369 22.33 1.68 19.53
C PRO A 369 23.32 0.99 20.47
N ALA A 370 23.18 -0.34 20.61
CA ALA A 370 24.21 -1.14 21.27
C ALA A 370 25.54 -1.04 20.49
N PRO A 371 26.70 -1.08 21.18
CA PRO A 371 27.99 -1.10 20.51
C PRO A 371 28.08 -2.28 19.52
N PRO A 372 28.57 -2.05 18.29
CA PRO A 372 28.70 -3.13 17.32
C PRO A 372 29.75 -4.14 17.79
N ALA A 373 29.47 -5.44 17.63
CA ALA A 373 30.47 -6.49 17.83
C ALA A 373 31.51 -6.42 16.69
N ILE A 374 32.73 -5.98 16.99
CA ILE A 374 33.79 -5.83 15.99
C ILE A 374 34.72 -7.04 16.09
N VAL A 375 35.05 -7.65 14.94
CA VAL A 375 36.10 -8.66 14.80
C VAL A 375 37.42 -7.99 14.44
N ASP A 376 38.52 -8.56 14.90
CA ASP A 376 39.89 -8.09 14.68
C ASP A 376 40.49 -8.53 13.33
N HIS A 377 39.75 -9.35 12.56
CA HIS A 377 40.18 -9.91 11.28
C HIS A 377 39.18 -9.62 10.16
N ASP A 378 39.51 -10.01 8.92
CA ASP A 378 38.61 -9.87 7.77
C ASP A 378 37.45 -10.85 7.93
N VAL A 379 36.20 -10.37 7.83
CA VAL A 379 35.00 -11.21 7.94
C VAL A 379 35.07 -12.37 6.94
N LYS A 380 34.95 -13.60 7.46
CA LYS A 380 34.96 -14.84 6.68
C LYS A 380 33.54 -15.23 6.28
N LEU A 381 33.41 -15.99 5.19
CA LEU A 381 32.11 -16.42 4.68
C LEU A 381 31.43 -17.41 5.65
N GLU A 382 32.22 -18.23 6.34
CA GLU A 382 31.76 -19.18 7.34
C GLU A 382 31.05 -18.47 8.51
N GLU A 383 31.61 -17.33 8.97
CA GLU A 383 30.99 -16.49 10.01
C GLU A 383 29.67 -15.89 9.52
N VAL A 384 29.57 -15.54 8.24
CA VAL A 384 28.33 -15.06 7.63
C VAL A 384 27.28 -16.16 7.58
N HIS A 385 27.66 -17.40 7.23
CA HIS A 385 26.75 -18.55 7.25
C HIS A 385 26.22 -18.85 8.66
N GLU A 386 27.12 -18.87 9.65
CA GLU A 386 26.76 -19.05 11.05
C GLU A 386 25.84 -17.93 11.54
N TYR A 387 26.14 -16.67 11.18
CA TYR A 387 25.29 -15.54 11.47
C TYR A 387 23.88 -15.70 10.88
N PHE A 388 23.73 -16.14 9.63
CA PHE A 388 22.41 -16.39 9.04
C PHE A 388 21.64 -17.49 9.78
N ALA A 389 22.30 -18.59 10.14
CA ALA A 389 21.68 -19.66 10.91
C ALA A 389 21.20 -19.14 12.29
N ASN A 390 22.07 -18.41 13.00
CA ASN A 390 21.75 -17.80 14.29
C ASN A 390 20.62 -16.76 14.18
N TYR A 391 20.60 -15.96 13.11
CA TYR A 391 19.55 -14.99 12.82
C TYR A 391 18.19 -15.68 12.65
N MET A 392 18.13 -16.78 11.86
CA MET A 392 16.88 -17.51 11.63
C MET A 392 16.26 -18.09 12.91
N VAL A 393 17.09 -18.48 13.88
CA VAL A 393 16.62 -19.03 15.17
C VAL A 393 16.31 -17.93 16.19
N SER A 394 17.01 -16.80 16.12
CA SER A 394 16.98 -15.76 17.15
C SER A 394 16.12 -14.54 16.80
N ASP A 395 15.54 -14.47 15.59
CA ASP A 395 14.66 -13.38 15.19
C ASP A 395 13.37 -13.38 16.04
N SER A 396 13.32 -12.44 16.98
CA SER A 396 12.24 -12.28 17.95
C SER A 396 11.35 -11.06 17.68
N LEU A 397 11.57 -10.34 16.57
CA LEU A 397 10.90 -9.06 16.28
C LEU A 397 9.37 -9.19 16.30
N GLY A 398 8.82 -10.19 15.62
CA GLY A 398 7.39 -10.45 15.57
C GLY A 398 6.81 -10.93 16.90
N ILE A 399 7.61 -11.64 17.71
CA ILE A 399 7.20 -12.11 19.04
C ILE A 399 7.08 -10.91 19.99
N ILE A 400 8.08 -10.02 20.00
CA ILE A 400 8.09 -8.80 20.80
C ILE A 400 6.91 -7.89 20.43
N ALA A 401 6.65 -7.67 19.14
CA ALA A 401 5.52 -6.84 18.69
C ALA A 401 4.15 -7.41 19.13
N ASN A 402 3.98 -8.73 19.02
CA ASN A 402 2.76 -9.40 19.48
C ASN A 402 2.62 -9.36 21.00
N ALA A 403 3.73 -9.54 21.73
CA ALA A 403 3.74 -9.41 23.18
C ALA A 403 3.34 -8.01 23.61
N HIS A 404 3.94 -6.97 23.01
CA HIS A 404 3.61 -5.59 23.30
C HIS A 404 2.12 -5.31 23.06
N THR A 405 1.57 -5.81 21.95
CA THR A 405 0.14 -5.65 21.64
C THR A 405 -0.74 -6.27 22.73
N ALA A 406 -0.40 -7.46 23.22
CA ALA A 406 -1.19 -8.14 24.26
C ALA A 406 -1.04 -7.49 25.64
N PHE A 407 0.18 -7.08 26.03
CA PHE A 407 0.43 -6.40 27.30
C PHE A 407 -0.21 -5.00 27.33
N ALA A 408 -0.09 -4.22 26.25
CA ALA A 408 -0.70 -2.90 26.16
C ALA A 408 -2.23 -2.94 26.21
N ASP A 409 -2.84 -4.06 25.80
CA ASP A 409 -4.27 -4.28 25.94
C ASP A 409 -4.67 -4.65 27.38
N LYS A 410 -3.95 -5.62 27.96
CA LYS A 410 -4.26 -6.23 29.26
C LYS A 410 -3.96 -5.31 30.44
N GLU A 411 -2.86 -4.57 30.39
CA GLU A 411 -2.38 -3.79 31.54
C GLU A 411 -3.10 -2.44 31.67
N GLN A 412 -3.25 -1.97 32.91
CA GLN A 412 -3.92 -0.72 33.21
C GLN A 412 -3.19 0.48 32.59
N GLY A 413 -1.85 0.47 32.66
CA GLY A 413 -0.97 1.51 32.09
C GLY A 413 -0.80 1.43 30.57
N MET A 414 -1.45 0.48 29.89
CA MET A 414 -1.37 0.31 28.44
C MET A 414 0.07 0.27 27.93
N ALA A 415 0.41 1.07 26.91
CA ALA A 415 1.78 1.15 26.38
C ALA A 415 2.78 1.85 27.32
N GLU A 416 2.32 2.47 28.41
CA GLU A 416 3.19 3.02 29.47
C GLU A 416 3.52 2.02 30.56
N SER A 417 2.93 0.82 30.55
CA SER A 417 3.29 -0.24 31.49
C SER A 417 4.79 -0.53 31.46
N VAL A 418 5.30 -1.03 32.59
CA VAL A 418 6.69 -1.45 32.72
C VAL A 418 7.02 -2.52 31.67
N ALA A 419 6.12 -3.48 31.48
CA ALA A 419 6.26 -4.53 30.47
C ALA A 419 6.34 -3.96 29.04
N CYS A 420 5.43 -3.04 28.67
CA CYS A 420 5.45 -2.42 27.34
C CYS A 420 6.70 -1.57 27.09
N ARG A 421 7.17 -0.80 28.09
CA ARG A 421 8.40 -0.01 27.96
C ARG A 421 9.64 -0.89 27.79
N GLU A 422 9.71 -2.01 28.49
CA GLU A 422 10.79 -2.99 28.33
C GLU A 422 10.72 -3.67 26.94
N LEU A 423 9.52 -4.07 26.51
CA LEU A 423 9.28 -4.60 25.17
C LEU A 423 9.63 -3.61 24.07
N ALA A 424 9.38 -2.31 24.25
CA ALA A 424 9.77 -1.27 23.30
C ALA A 424 11.30 -1.16 23.17
N ARG A 425 12.06 -1.25 24.28
CA ARG A 425 13.53 -1.32 24.24
C ARG A 425 14.01 -2.58 23.52
N LEU A 426 13.46 -3.74 23.85
CA LEU A 426 13.80 -5.01 23.20
C LEU A 426 13.48 -4.98 21.69
N PHE A 427 12.39 -4.32 21.31
CA PHE A 427 12.01 -4.15 19.91
C PHE A 427 13.04 -3.31 19.15
N SER A 428 13.53 -2.21 19.74
CA SER A 428 14.61 -1.41 19.15
C SER A 428 15.87 -2.25 18.92
N ILE A 429 16.24 -3.11 19.87
CA ILE A 429 17.38 -4.02 19.74
C ILE A 429 17.12 -5.03 18.60
N ALA A 430 15.91 -5.60 18.53
CA ALA A 430 15.54 -6.55 17.48
C ALA A 430 15.54 -5.94 16.07
N VAL A 431 15.13 -4.67 15.91
CA VAL A 431 15.17 -3.96 14.62
C VAL A 431 16.60 -3.81 14.10
N ASP A 432 17.57 -3.60 15.00
CA ASP A 432 18.97 -3.47 14.65
C ASP A 432 19.77 -4.77 14.72
N PHE A 433 19.16 -5.89 15.15
CA PHE A 433 19.78 -7.21 15.15
C PHE A 433 20.40 -7.57 13.76
N PRO A 434 19.71 -7.35 12.62
CA PRO A 434 20.29 -7.55 11.29
C PRO A 434 21.62 -6.84 11.03
N LYS A 435 21.90 -5.72 11.73
CA LYS A 435 23.07 -4.86 11.53
C LYS A 435 24.12 -5.00 12.65
N THR A 436 23.69 -5.32 13.86
CA THR A 436 24.53 -5.35 15.06
C THR A 436 25.04 -6.76 15.37
N GLY A 437 24.23 -7.78 15.04
CA GLY A 437 24.48 -9.17 15.42
C GLY A 437 24.04 -9.52 16.84
N ALA A 438 23.43 -8.59 17.58
CA ALA A 438 22.96 -8.82 18.94
C ALA A 438 21.45 -9.16 18.98
N PRO A 439 21.06 -10.39 19.37
CA PRO A 439 19.65 -10.77 19.43
C PRO A 439 18.96 -10.18 20.67
N ALA A 440 17.70 -9.76 20.51
CA ALA A 440 16.88 -9.34 21.64
C ALA A 440 16.36 -10.58 22.40
N LYS A 441 16.83 -10.75 23.64
CA LYS A 441 16.41 -11.84 24.53
C LYS A 441 15.16 -11.41 25.32
N ILE A 442 14.05 -12.12 25.10
CA ILE A 442 12.79 -11.86 25.82
C ILE A 442 12.86 -12.53 27.20
N PRO A 443 12.76 -11.78 28.31
CA PRO A 443 12.77 -12.36 29.64
C PRO A 443 11.44 -13.07 29.96
N PRO A 444 11.42 -14.04 30.90
CA PRO A 444 10.26 -14.89 31.13
C PRO A 444 8.96 -14.17 31.51
N HIS A 445 9.04 -13.04 32.20
CA HIS A 445 7.86 -12.26 32.60
C HIS A 445 7.18 -11.57 31.42
N LEU A 446 7.86 -11.42 30.28
CA LEU A 446 7.33 -10.84 29.05
C LEU A 446 6.74 -11.90 28.09
N TYR A 447 6.61 -13.15 28.52
CA TYR A 447 5.85 -14.16 27.77
C TYR A 447 4.35 -14.05 28.05
N VAL A 448 3.59 -13.81 26.98
CA VAL A 448 2.13 -13.69 27.03
C VAL A 448 1.48 -15.04 27.30
N LYS A 449 0.68 -15.10 28.37
CA LYS A 449 -0.06 -16.31 28.78
C LYS A 449 -1.47 -16.38 28.17
N GLU A 450 -2.11 -15.22 28.00
CA GLU A 450 -3.46 -15.07 27.47
C GLU A 450 -3.47 -13.93 26.45
N TYR A 451 -4.18 -14.12 25.34
CA TYR A 451 -4.21 -13.16 24.23
C TYR A 451 -5.57 -12.48 24.13
N PRO A 452 -5.64 -11.21 23.72
CA PRO A 452 -6.92 -10.58 23.44
C PRO A 452 -7.59 -11.21 22.20
N ASP A 453 -8.92 -11.24 22.21
CA ASP A 453 -9.80 -11.81 21.18
C ASP A 453 -9.45 -11.40 19.75
N PHE A 454 -9.09 -10.12 19.53
CA PHE A 454 -8.73 -9.59 18.21
C PHE A 454 -7.42 -10.13 17.61
N MET A 455 -6.61 -10.88 18.39
CA MET A 455 -5.41 -11.55 17.90
C MET A 455 -5.67 -12.94 17.31
N GLU A 456 -6.88 -13.51 17.52
CA GLU A 456 -7.36 -14.77 16.94
C GLU A 456 -6.31 -15.90 17.00
N LYS A 457 -5.87 -16.24 18.21
CA LYS A 457 -4.94 -17.34 18.48
C LYS A 457 -5.73 -18.59 18.88
N PRO A 458 -6.10 -19.49 17.95
CA PRO A 458 -7.00 -20.62 18.24
C PRO A 458 -6.41 -21.59 19.28
N ASP A 459 -5.08 -21.76 19.28
CA ASP A 459 -4.39 -22.72 20.16
C ASP A 459 -3.93 -22.11 21.49
N LYS A 460 -4.44 -20.92 21.86
CA LYS A 460 -4.03 -20.20 23.07
C LYS A 460 -5.26 -19.71 23.86
N PRO A 461 -5.15 -19.59 25.19
CA PRO A 461 -6.16 -18.92 25.99
C PRO A 461 -6.42 -17.50 25.49
N THR A 462 -7.70 -17.11 25.37
CA THR A 462 -8.10 -15.78 24.93
C THR A 462 -9.10 -15.12 25.87
N TYR A 463 -9.10 -13.78 25.92
CA TYR A 463 -10.06 -12.97 26.67
C TYR A 463 -10.65 -11.89 25.77
N GLU A 464 -11.85 -11.40 26.10
CA GLU A 464 -12.47 -10.29 25.38
C GLU A 464 -11.82 -8.96 25.77
N SER A 465 -11.10 -8.33 24.84
CA SER A 465 -10.47 -7.03 25.08
C SER A 465 -11.51 -5.96 25.33
N GLN A 466 -11.37 -5.20 26.41
CA GLN A 466 -12.24 -4.04 26.72
C GLN A 466 -11.68 -2.72 26.15
N ARG A 467 -10.53 -2.76 25.45
CA ARG A 467 -9.89 -1.60 24.84
C ARG A 467 -10.43 -1.34 23.44
N VAL A 468 -10.10 -0.17 22.90
CA VAL A 468 -10.53 0.29 21.57
C VAL A 468 -10.28 -0.73 20.46
N ILE A 469 -9.15 -1.44 20.43
CA ILE A 469 -8.87 -2.41 19.37
C ILE A 469 -9.83 -3.59 19.43
N GLY A 470 -10.15 -4.09 20.62
CA GLY A 470 -11.18 -5.12 20.83
C GLY A 470 -12.55 -4.67 20.34
N LYS A 471 -12.97 -3.45 20.70
CA LYS A 471 -14.24 -2.85 20.24
C LYS A 471 -14.31 -2.75 18.72
N LEU A 472 -13.27 -2.19 18.10
CA LEU A 472 -13.17 -2.05 16.64
C LEU A 472 -13.20 -3.41 15.94
N PHE A 473 -12.50 -4.41 16.49
CA PHE A 473 -12.48 -5.76 15.96
C PHE A 473 -13.87 -6.40 15.99
N ARG A 474 -14.58 -6.34 17.13
CA ARG A 474 -15.91 -6.94 17.27
C ARG A 474 -16.95 -6.26 16.38
N GLU A 475 -16.92 -4.92 16.26
CA GLU A 475 -17.79 -4.18 15.33
C GLU A 475 -17.67 -4.70 13.88
N VAL A 476 -16.47 -5.01 13.42
CA VAL A 476 -16.26 -5.57 12.07
C VAL A 476 -16.55 -7.07 12.03
N LYS A 477 -16.19 -7.81 13.08
CA LYS A 477 -16.38 -9.27 13.17
C LYS A 477 -17.85 -9.64 13.03
N ASP A 478 -18.75 -8.83 13.57
CA ASP A 478 -20.20 -9.07 13.50
C ASP A 478 -20.75 -8.77 12.09
N ILE A 479 -20.10 -7.88 11.33
CA ILE A 479 -20.50 -7.52 9.96
C ILE A 479 -20.05 -8.58 8.93
N VAL A 480 -18.86 -9.15 9.12
CA VAL A 480 -18.23 -10.02 8.12
C VAL A 480 -19.09 -11.25 7.76
N PRO A 481 -19.64 -12.04 8.70
CA PRO A 481 -20.47 -13.20 8.39
C PRO A 481 -21.77 -12.85 7.67
N HIS A 482 -22.44 -11.76 8.05
CA HIS A 482 -23.77 -11.40 7.54
C HIS A 482 -23.75 -10.63 6.21
N ARG A 483 -22.64 -9.94 5.88
CA ARG A 483 -22.54 -9.08 4.69
C ARG A 483 -21.42 -9.45 3.71
N SER A 484 -20.71 -10.57 3.91
CA SER A 484 -19.59 -10.98 3.03
C SER A 484 -19.81 -12.30 2.30
N CYS A 485 -21.00 -12.90 2.41
CA CYS A 485 -21.38 -13.99 1.53
C CYS A 485 -21.69 -13.40 0.16
N ILE A 486 -20.78 -13.62 -0.80
CA ILE A 486 -21.03 -13.29 -2.20
C ILE A 486 -22.08 -14.28 -2.67
N PRO A 487 -23.29 -13.83 -3.07
CA PRO A 487 -24.33 -14.75 -3.53
C PRO A 487 -23.82 -15.57 -4.71
N SER A 488 -24.12 -16.87 -4.72
CA SER A 488 -23.85 -17.68 -5.90
C SER A 488 -24.69 -17.19 -7.07
N PHE A 489 -24.11 -17.26 -8.27
CA PHE A 489 -24.88 -17.05 -9.49
C PHE A 489 -25.75 -18.28 -9.70
N THR A 490 -27.02 -18.22 -9.32
CA THR A 490 -28.00 -19.31 -9.51
C THR A 490 -28.75 -19.15 -10.82
N TRP A 491 -29.52 -20.17 -11.21
CA TRP A 491 -30.40 -20.11 -12.36
C TRP A 491 -31.41 -18.94 -12.27
N GLU A 492 -31.97 -18.68 -11.08
CA GLU A 492 -32.90 -17.56 -10.87
C GLU A 492 -32.21 -16.21 -11.05
N VAL A 493 -30.94 -16.10 -10.60
CA VAL A 493 -30.12 -14.91 -10.83
C VAL A 493 -29.83 -14.73 -12.31
N ALA A 494 -29.47 -15.80 -13.03
CA ALA A 494 -29.27 -15.78 -14.47
C ALA A 494 -30.53 -15.27 -15.19
N LYS A 495 -31.71 -15.79 -14.82
CA LYS A 495 -32.99 -15.38 -15.42
C LYS A 495 -33.33 -13.92 -15.16
N ARG A 496 -33.02 -13.41 -13.97
CA ARG A 496 -33.32 -12.02 -13.59
C ARG A 496 -32.32 -11.01 -14.17
N CYS A 497 -31.05 -11.38 -14.26
CA CYS A 497 -29.95 -10.47 -14.57
C CYS A 497 -29.46 -10.57 -16.02
N TYR A 498 -30.00 -11.49 -16.83
CA TYR A 498 -29.66 -11.58 -18.25
C TYR A 498 -30.03 -10.29 -18.98
N ASP A 499 -29.05 -9.66 -19.62
CA ASP A 499 -29.20 -8.37 -20.29
C ASP A 499 -29.50 -8.58 -21.78
N HIS A 500 -30.77 -8.41 -22.17
CA HIS A 500 -31.19 -8.53 -23.57
C HIS A 500 -30.57 -7.46 -24.48
N ASP A 501 -30.05 -6.34 -23.94
CA ASP A 501 -29.33 -5.36 -24.75
C ASP A 501 -28.02 -5.95 -25.32
N MET A 502 -27.50 -7.03 -24.71
CA MET A 502 -26.31 -7.73 -25.20
C MET A 502 -26.55 -8.57 -26.45
N GLU A 503 -27.80 -8.75 -26.88
CA GLU A 503 -28.13 -9.51 -28.09
C GLU A 503 -27.90 -8.66 -29.35
N VAL A 504 -26.99 -9.15 -30.19
CA VAL A 504 -26.63 -8.58 -31.49
C VAL A 504 -27.03 -9.55 -32.58
N ASP A 505 -27.68 -9.05 -33.63
CA ASP A 505 -28.14 -9.88 -34.75
C ASP A 505 -26.99 -10.76 -35.30
N GLY A 506 -27.27 -12.05 -35.51
CA GLY A 506 -26.26 -13.01 -35.96
C GLY A 506 -25.45 -13.69 -34.84
N TYR A 507 -25.66 -13.35 -33.56
CA TYR A 507 -24.93 -14.01 -32.46
C TYR A 507 -25.14 -15.53 -32.42
N ALA A 508 -26.31 -16.01 -32.86
CA ALA A 508 -26.66 -17.43 -32.88
C ALA A 508 -25.67 -18.28 -33.69
N TYR A 509 -25.08 -17.73 -34.76
CA TYR A 509 -24.09 -18.42 -35.59
C TYR A 509 -22.79 -18.77 -34.84
N TYR A 510 -22.52 -18.07 -33.72
CA TYR A 510 -21.28 -18.21 -32.96
C TYR A 510 -21.47 -18.98 -31.64
N LEU A 511 -22.67 -19.51 -31.35
CA LEU A 511 -22.97 -20.13 -30.05
C LEU A 511 -22.16 -21.42 -29.79
N ASP A 512 -21.97 -22.27 -30.80
CA ASP A 512 -21.23 -23.53 -30.63
C ASP A 512 -19.74 -23.28 -30.34
N ASP A 513 -19.13 -22.36 -31.07
CA ASP A 513 -17.75 -21.93 -30.83
C ASP A 513 -17.62 -21.26 -29.45
N ALA A 514 -18.55 -20.35 -29.11
CA ALA A 514 -18.57 -19.69 -27.81
C ALA A 514 -18.67 -20.70 -26.65
N LYS A 515 -19.51 -21.74 -26.78
CA LYS A 515 -19.65 -22.80 -25.79
C LYS A 515 -18.34 -23.57 -25.59
N GLN A 516 -17.65 -23.94 -26.66
CA GLN A 516 -16.36 -24.63 -26.59
C GLN A 516 -15.29 -23.76 -25.92
N TYR A 517 -15.21 -22.48 -26.26
CA TYR A 517 -14.26 -21.56 -25.62
C TYR A 517 -14.58 -21.30 -24.15
N LYS A 518 -15.86 -21.22 -23.79
CA LYS A 518 -16.29 -21.10 -22.39
C LYS A 518 -15.88 -22.33 -21.57
N GLU A 519 -16.13 -23.53 -22.07
CA GLU A 519 -15.72 -24.78 -21.41
C GLU A 519 -14.20 -24.84 -21.22
N LYS A 520 -13.43 -24.49 -22.26
CA LYS A 520 -11.97 -24.41 -22.20
C LYS A 520 -11.48 -23.38 -21.17
N TYR A 521 -12.12 -22.21 -21.12
CA TYR A 521 -11.79 -21.17 -20.15
C TYR A 521 -12.03 -21.63 -18.71
N ASP A 522 -13.22 -22.17 -18.45
CA ASP A 522 -13.63 -22.63 -17.12
C ASP A 522 -12.74 -23.76 -16.60
N PHE A 523 -12.40 -24.71 -17.48
CA PHE A 523 -11.47 -25.77 -17.14
C PHE A 523 -10.10 -25.22 -16.71
N LYS A 524 -9.55 -24.27 -17.48
CA LYS A 524 -8.25 -23.64 -17.17
C LYS A 524 -8.31 -22.81 -15.90
N LEU A 525 -9.36 -22.00 -15.72
CA LEU A 525 -9.52 -21.18 -14.52
C LEU A 525 -9.69 -22.05 -13.27
N GLY A 526 -10.52 -23.09 -13.34
CA GLY A 526 -10.72 -24.05 -12.26
C GLY A 526 -9.44 -24.79 -11.90
N ASN A 527 -8.62 -25.19 -12.86
CA ASN A 527 -7.33 -25.83 -12.58
C ASN A 527 -6.35 -24.87 -11.88
N LEU A 528 -6.34 -23.58 -12.25
CA LEU A 528 -5.57 -22.57 -11.52
C LEU A 528 -6.07 -22.45 -10.07
N MET A 529 -7.39 -22.40 -9.88
CA MET A 529 -8.01 -22.36 -8.56
C MET A 529 -7.61 -23.55 -7.70
N ASP A 530 -7.68 -24.77 -8.22
CA ASP A 530 -7.30 -26.00 -7.51
C ASP A 530 -5.80 -26.02 -7.18
N THR A 531 -4.95 -25.63 -8.14
CA THR A 531 -3.48 -25.56 -7.96
C THR A 531 -3.09 -24.64 -6.81
N TYR A 532 -3.79 -23.50 -6.66
CA TYR A 532 -3.51 -22.51 -5.61
C TYR A 532 -4.41 -22.66 -4.38
N GLY A 533 -5.28 -23.67 -4.31
CA GLY A 533 -6.21 -23.89 -3.21
C GLY A 533 -7.23 -22.76 -3.01
N ILE A 534 -7.64 -22.09 -4.09
CA ILE A 534 -8.62 -20.98 -4.07
C ILE A 534 -10.01 -21.54 -4.37
N LYS A 535 -11.00 -21.22 -3.53
CA LYS A 535 -12.34 -21.81 -3.63
C LYS A 535 -13.30 -21.08 -4.55
N THR A 536 -13.11 -19.77 -4.78
CA THR A 536 -14.07 -18.94 -5.52
C THR A 536 -13.41 -18.20 -6.67
N GLU A 537 -14.15 -18.00 -7.77
CA GLU A 537 -13.72 -17.17 -8.90
C GLU A 537 -13.39 -15.74 -8.44
N ALA A 538 -14.22 -15.20 -7.57
CA ALA A 538 -14.06 -13.86 -7.03
C ALA A 538 -12.69 -13.68 -6.33
N ASP A 539 -12.30 -14.63 -5.48
CA ASP A 539 -11.03 -14.57 -4.75
C ASP A 539 -9.82 -14.70 -5.69
N ILE A 540 -9.86 -15.54 -6.73
CA ILE A 540 -8.71 -15.68 -7.66
C ILE A 540 -8.55 -14.43 -8.54
N LEU A 541 -9.65 -13.82 -8.98
CA LEU A 541 -9.62 -12.59 -9.79
C LEU A 541 -9.24 -11.36 -8.96
N ALA A 542 -9.63 -11.32 -7.68
CA ALA A 542 -9.31 -10.24 -6.76
C ALA A 542 -7.87 -10.27 -6.25
N ARG A 543 -7.16 -11.40 -6.33
CA ARG A 543 -5.74 -11.48 -5.93
C ARG A 543 -4.81 -10.61 -6.79
N GLY A 544 -5.20 -10.31 -8.04
CA GLY A 544 -4.54 -9.30 -8.86
C GLY A 544 -4.89 -7.85 -8.48
N LEU A 545 -5.93 -7.63 -7.68
CA LEU A 545 -6.47 -6.32 -7.32
C LEU A 545 -6.05 -5.84 -5.92
N VAL A 546 -5.82 -6.78 -4.98
CA VAL A 546 -5.52 -6.51 -3.58
C VAL A 546 -4.09 -7.00 -3.24
N LYS A 547 -3.13 -6.07 -3.22
CA LYS A 547 -1.72 -6.39 -2.92
C LYS A 547 -1.36 -6.45 -1.42
N GLU A 548 -2.20 -5.98 -0.51
CA GLU A 548 -1.78 -5.61 0.86
C GLU A 548 -2.26 -6.53 2.01
N SER A 549 -3.08 -7.54 1.74
CA SER A 549 -3.72 -8.36 2.79
C SER A 549 -2.95 -9.63 3.18
N ILE A 550 -1.73 -9.85 2.69
CA ILE A 550 -1.03 -11.13 2.85
C ILE A 550 0.34 -10.96 3.53
N SER A 551 0.67 -11.88 4.45
CA SER A 551 1.97 -11.96 5.14
C SER A 551 3.14 -12.18 4.17
N TYR A 552 4.34 -11.80 4.59
CA TYR A 552 5.56 -11.73 3.76
C TYR A 552 5.85 -13.00 2.94
N ASN A 553 5.58 -14.19 3.48
CA ASN A 553 5.84 -15.48 2.80
C ASN A 553 4.89 -15.82 1.64
N ARG A 554 3.72 -15.17 1.52
CA ARG A 554 2.71 -15.48 0.48
C ARG A 554 2.54 -14.35 -0.56
N LYS A 555 3.36 -13.30 -0.47
CA LYS A 555 3.33 -12.19 -1.44
C LYS A 555 3.81 -12.63 -2.83
N LYS A 556 4.80 -13.53 -2.88
CA LYS A 556 5.32 -14.14 -4.13
C LYS A 556 4.25 -14.95 -4.85
N ASP A 557 3.40 -15.65 -4.09
CA ASP A 557 2.29 -16.44 -4.63
C ASP A 557 1.20 -15.54 -5.23
N ALA A 558 0.91 -14.39 -4.61
CA ALA A 558 -0.12 -13.47 -5.10
C ALA A 558 0.23 -12.85 -6.47
N ASP A 559 1.49 -12.45 -6.67
CA ASP A 559 1.95 -11.92 -7.94
C ASP A 559 1.94 -13.00 -9.04
N ALA A 560 2.36 -14.23 -8.72
CA ALA A 560 2.32 -15.38 -9.62
C ALA A 560 0.89 -15.76 -10.02
N ILE A 561 -0.05 -15.79 -9.07
CA ILE A 561 -1.48 -16.01 -9.34
C ILE A 561 -2.02 -14.91 -10.25
N GLY A 562 -1.72 -13.65 -9.95
CA GLY A 562 -2.15 -12.52 -10.77
C GLY A 562 -1.61 -12.60 -12.20
N GLU A 563 -0.38 -13.09 -12.39
CA GLU A 563 0.21 -13.32 -13.71
C GLU A 563 -0.44 -14.48 -14.47
N ALA A 564 -0.69 -15.60 -13.79
CA ALA A 564 -1.38 -16.74 -14.38
C ALA A 564 -2.79 -16.38 -14.87
N VAL A 565 -3.55 -15.62 -14.07
CA VAL A 565 -4.88 -15.12 -14.45
C VAL A 565 -4.80 -14.18 -15.66
N ARG A 566 -3.83 -13.25 -15.67
CA ARG A 566 -3.61 -12.36 -16.82
C ARG A 566 -3.24 -13.13 -18.08
N SER A 567 -2.42 -14.18 -17.95
CA SER A 567 -2.04 -15.05 -19.06
C SER A 567 -3.27 -15.76 -19.65
N LEU A 568 -4.13 -16.33 -18.79
CA LEU A 568 -5.37 -16.97 -19.24
C LEU A 568 -6.31 -16.00 -19.96
N ARG A 569 -6.49 -14.76 -19.45
CA ARG A 569 -7.31 -13.74 -20.10
C ARG A 569 -6.75 -13.33 -21.47
N LYS A 570 -5.43 -13.20 -21.59
CA LYS A 570 -4.76 -12.95 -22.89
C LYS A 570 -4.97 -14.11 -23.86
N GLU A 571 -4.88 -15.34 -23.38
CA GLU A 571 -5.13 -16.52 -24.20
C GLU A 571 -6.58 -16.56 -24.69
N ALA A 572 -7.55 -16.26 -23.81
CA ALA A 572 -8.96 -16.15 -24.18
C ALA A 572 -9.16 -15.08 -25.26
N ARG A 573 -8.57 -13.89 -25.09
CA ARG A 573 -8.62 -12.84 -26.13
C ARG A 573 -8.03 -13.32 -27.46
N LYS A 574 -6.93 -14.10 -27.42
CA LYS A 574 -6.36 -14.69 -28.64
C LYS A 574 -7.34 -15.66 -29.30
N TRP A 575 -8.07 -16.49 -28.55
CA TRP A 575 -9.11 -17.36 -29.12
C TRP A 575 -10.25 -16.56 -29.77
N PHE A 576 -10.57 -15.38 -29.23
CA PHE A 576 -11.55 -14.49 -29.84
C PHE A 576 -11.06 -13.91 -31.17
N ASP A 577 -9.77 -13.58 -31.25
CA ASP A 577 -9.15 -13.00 -32.46
C ASP A 577 -8.78 -14.08 -33.50
N GLU A 578 -8.60 -15.33 -33.09
CA GLU A 578 -8.38 -16.49 -33.96
C GLU A 578 -9.72 -16.98 -34.54
N LYS A 579 -9.72 -17.23 -35.86
CA LYS A 579 -10.89 -17.49 -36.73
C LYS A 579 -11.82 -16.29 -36.97
N GLY A 580 -11.72 -15.79 -38.19
CA GLY A 580 -12.75 -15.00 -38.85
C GLY A 580 -12.27 -14.41 -40.18
N SER A 581 -13.02 -14.65 -41.25
CA SER A 581 -12.83 -14.04 -42.57
C SER A 581 -12.94 -12.50 -42.45
N ASN A 582 -12.60 -11.72 -43.49
CA ASN A 582 -12.85 -10.27 -43.58
C ASN A 582 -14.34 -9.85 -43.39
N SER A 583 -15.24 -10.78 -43.01
CA SER A 583 -16.69 -10.64 -42.87
C SER A 583 -17.23 -11.01 -41.47
N ASP A 584 -16.39 -11.31 -40.48
CA ASP A 584 -16.88 -11.70 -39.15
C ASP A 584 -17.45 -10.50 -38.36
N ASP A 585 -18.72 -10.61 -37.91
CA ASP A 585 -19.30 -9.64 -37.01
C ASP A 585 -18.78 -9.88 -35.58
N ILE A 586 -17.72 -9.15 -35.24
CA ILE A 586 -17.07 -9.19 -33.93
C ILE A 586 -18.02 -8.89 -32.76
N TYR A 587 -19.11 -8.14 -32.99
CA TYR A 587 -20.08 -7.83 -31.93
C TYR A 587 -21.06 -8.99 -31.74
N ALA A 588 -21.47 -9.65 -32.82
CA ALA A 588 -22.24 -10.90 -32.74
C ALA A 588 -21.45 -12.01 -32.03
N LYS A 589 -20.15 -12.14 -32.31
CA LYS A 589 -19.26 -13.10 -31.61
C LYS A 589 -19.14 -12.79 -30.12
N ALA A 590 -18.95 -11.52 -29.74
CA ALA A 590 -18.90 -11.10 -28.33
C ALA A 590 -20.25 -11.29 -27.62
N SER A 591 -21.35 -11.03 -28.32
CA SER A 591 -22.71 -11.30 -27.86
C SER A 591 -22.92 -12.79 -27.55
N ALA A 592 -22.44 -13.69 -28.42
CA ALA A 592 -22.49 -15.13 -28.16
C ALA A 592 -21.70 -15.54 -26.91
N TRP A 593 -20.53 -14.96 -26.66
CA TRP A 593 -19.74 -15.21 -25.44
C TRP A 593 -20.48 -14.78 -24.17
N TYR A 594 -21.15 -13.64 -24.22
CA TYR A 594 -22.03 -13.20 -23.13
C TYR A 594 -23.21 -14.17 -22.95
N HIS A 595 -23.89 -14.52 -24.05
CA HIS A 595 -25.07 -15.39 -24.04
C HIS A 595 -24.79 -16.74 -23.40
N VAL A 596 -23.75 -17.46 -23.85
CA VAL A 596 -23.41 -18.78 -23.30
C VAL A 596 -22.94 -18.72 -21.84
N THR A 597 -22.60 -17.53 -21.34
CA THR A 597 -22.18 -17.35 -19.94
C THR A 597 -23.34 -16.92 -19.04
N TYR A 598 -24.27 -16.10 -19.51
CA TYR A 598 -25.30 -15.48 -18.67
C TYR A 598 -26.71 -16.02 -18.90
N HIS A 599 -26.99 -16.63 -20.05
CA HIS A 599 -28.33 -17.08 -20.38
C HIS A 599 -28.72 -18.30 -19.53
N PRO A 600 -29.95 -18.36 -18.96
CA PRO A 600 -30.37 -19.43 -18.05
C PRO A 600 -30.23 -20.85 -18.61
N ASN A 601 -30.36 -21.01 -19.93
CA ASN A 601 -30.22 -22.31 -20.61
C ASN A 601 -28.80 -22.89 -20.54
N TYR A 602 -27.79 -22.06 -20.29
CA TYR A 602 -26.40 -22.46 -20.18
C TYR A 602 -25.90 -22.49 -18.73
N TRP A 603 -26.75 -22.09 -17.77
CA TRP A 603 -26.39 -22.15 -16.35
C TRP A 603 -26.20 -23.61 -15.92
N GLY A 604 -25.03 -23.90 -15.33
CA GLY A 604 -24.68 -25.27 -14.92
C GLY A 604 -24.32 -26.22 -16.06
N ALA A 605 -24.22 -25.73 -17.31
CA ALA A 605 -23.84 -26.54 -18.47
C ALA A 605 -22.32 -26.76 -18.60
N TYR A 606 -21.53 -26.20 -17.67
CA TYR A 606 -20.06 -26.26 -17.65
C TYR A 606 -19.58 -26.91 -16.35
N ASN A 607 -18.33 -27.38 -16.33
CA ASN A 607 -17.71 -28.04 -15.17
C ASN A 607 -18.45 -29.30 -14.68
N GLU A 608 -19.11 -30.01 -15.58
CA GLU A 608 -19.85 -31.23 -15.24
C GLU A 608 -18.92 -32.27 -14.58
N GLY A 609 -19.37 -32.82 -13.44
CA GLY A 609 -18.58 -33.78 -12.65
C GLY A 609 -17.44 -33.18 -11.80
N MET A 610 -17.11 -31.89 -11.95
CA MET A 610 -15.98 -31.27 -11.24
C MET A 610 -16.34 -30.58 -9.91
N LYS A 611 -17.64 -30.51 -9.56
CA LYS A 611 -18.15 -29.81 -8.35
C LYS A 611 -17.66 -28.35 -8.25
N ARG A 612 -17.58 -27.64 -9.37
CA ARG A 612 -17.20 -26.21 -9.45
C ARG A 612 -18.44 -25.35 -9.70
N ASP A 613 -18.38 -24.09 -9.25
CA ASP A 613 -19.42 -23.10 -9.50
C ASP A 613 -19.47 -22.67 -10.99
N HIS A 614 -20.53 -21.95 -11.36
CA HIS A 614 -20.66 -21.32 -12.68
C HIS A 614 -19.84 -20.02 -12.74
N TYR A 615 -18.82 -19.97 -13.59
CA TYR A 615 -17.91 -18.82 -13.71
C TYR A 615 -18.40 -17.74 -14.68
N LEU A 616 -18.19 -16.47 -14.31
CA LEU A 616 -18.72 -15.28 -14.99
C LEU A 616 -17.67 -14.46 -15.75
N SER A 617 -16.37 -14.65 -15.51
CA SER A 617 -15.33 -13.75 -16.04
C SER A 617 -14.97 -13.93 -17.51
N PHE A 618 -15.35 -15.05 -18.14
CA PHE A 618 -15.04 -15.37 -19.54
C PHE A 618 -15.38 -14.24 -20.55
N PRO A 619 -16.63 -13.77 -20.66
CA PRO A 619 -17.00 -12.76 -21.66
C PRO A 619 -16.29 -11.42 -21.42
N TRP A 620 -15.96 -11.12 -20.16
CA TRP A 620 -15.22 -9.91 -19.79
C TRP A 620 -13.74 -9.94 -20.21
N CYS A 621 -13.24 -11.03 -20.78
CA CYS A 621 -11.96 -11.05 -21.49
C CYS A 621 -11.99 -10.15 -22.74
N VAL A 622 -13.16 -9.90 -23.32
CA VAL A 622 -13.41 -8.99 -24.47
C VAL A 622 -14.31 -7.81 -24.10
N TYR A 623 -14.16 -7.31 -22.86
CA TYR A 623 -15.00 -6.25 -22.30
C TYR A 623 -15.16 -5.02 -23.21
N ASP A 624 -14.13 -4.66 -23.99
CA ASP A 624 -14.17 -3.53 -24.90
C ASP A 624 -15.27 -3.65 -25.97
N LYS A 625 -15.56 -4.87 -26.43
CA LYS A 625 -16.65 -5.16 -27.38
C LYS A 625 -18.01 -5.14 -26.70
N LEU A 626 -18.13 -5.76 -25.51
CA LEU A 626 -19.38 -5.78 -24.73
C LEU A 626 -19.82 -4.38 -24.29
N ILE A 627 -18.87 -3.56 -23.83
CA ILE A 627 -19.12 -2.16 -23.47
C ILE A 627 -19.56 -1.36 -24.69
N HIS A 628 -19.02 -1.65 -25.87
CA HIS A 628 -19.45 -1.02 -27.12
C HIS A 628 -20.91 -1.37 -27.46
N ILE A 629 -21.28 -2.65 -27.39
CA ILE A 629 -22.66 -3.12 -27.61
C ILE A 629 -23.62 -2.36 -26.70
N LYS A 630 -23.31 -2.32 -25.39
CA LYS A 630 -24.15 -1.62 -24.40
C LYS A 630 -24.27 -0.12 -24.69
N ARG A 631 -23.16 0.54 -25.05
CA ARG A 631 -23.16 1.98 -25.43
C ARG A 631 -24.00 2.25 -26.68
N GLN A 632 -23.98 1.37 -27.69
CA GLN A 632 -24.79 1.55 -28.88
C GLN A 632 -26.29 1.43 -28.58
N LYS A 633 -26.69 0.44 -27.77
CA LYS A 633 -28.10 0.25 -27.38
C LYS A 633 -28.60 1.39 -26.50
N ALA A 634 -27.78 1.88 -25.56
CA ALA A 634 -28.10 3.06 -24.75
C ALA A 634 -28.32 4.33 -25.59
N LYS A 635 -27.59 4.50 -26.71
CA LYS A 635 -27.81 5.61 -27.67
C LYS A 635 -29.05 5.44 -28.54
N LYS A 636 -29.54 4.20 -28.72
CA LYS A 636 -30.73 3.88 -29.51
C LYS A 636 -32.03 4.02 -28.71
N VAL A 637 -31.98 4.24 -27.39
CA VAL A 637 -33.15 4.62 -26.58
C VAL A 637 -33.49 6.08 -26.91
N PRO A 638 -34.53 6.38 -27.69
CA PRO A 638 -34.89 7.75 -28.03
C PRO A 638 -35.51 8.43 -26.81
N GLU A 639 -35.39 9.75 -26.70
CA GLU A 639 -36.10 10.65 -25.76
C GLU A 639 -37.65 10.51 -25.77
N TYR A 640 -38.21 9.59 -26.57
CA TYR A 640 -39.64 9.32 -26.68
C TYR A 640 -40.28 8.77 -25.40
N GLN A 641 -39.55 8.04 -24.54
CA GLN A 641 -40.13 7.56 -23.27
C GLN A 641 -40.34 8.70 -22.24
N SER A 642 -39.58 9.79 -22.33
CA SER A 642 -39.75 10.98 -21.48
C SER A 642 -40.99 11.80 -21.88
N LEU A 643 -41.24 11.91 -23.20
CA LEU A 643 -42.40 12.64 -23.73
C LEU A 643 -43.72 11.86 -23.57
N GLU A 644 -43.73 10.52 -23.70
CA GLU A 644 -44.94 9.72 -23.44
C GLU A 644 -45.33 9.70 -21.95
N GLU A 645 -44.38 9.71 -21.01
CA GLU A 645 -44.68 9.85 -19.59
C GLU A 645 -45.15 11.27 -19.22
N GLN A 646 -44.64 12.31 -19.89
CA GLN A 646 -45.15 13.67 -19.75
C GLN A 646 -46.55 13.85 -20.36
N PHE A 647 -46.84 13.24 -21.52
CA PHE A 647 -48.18 13.27 -22.12
C PHE A 647 -49.22 12.46 -21.33
N ARG A 648 -48.84 11.31 -20.73
CA ARG A 648 -49.76 10.54 -19.87
C ARG A 648 -50.12 11.24 -18.57
N ARG A 649 -49.28 12.17 -18.07
CA ARG A 649 -49.59 13.00 -16.90
C ARG A 649 -50.41 14.25 -17.23
N GLY A 650 -50.49 14.66 -18.49
CA GLY A 650 -51.23 15.86 -18.93
C GLY A 650 -52.71 15.65 -19.28
N VAL A 651 -53.18 14.40 -19.45
CA VAL A 651 -54.55 14.10 -19.95
C VAL A 651 -55.47 13.56 -18.85
N ARG A 652 -55.24 13.93 -17.59
CA ARG A 652 -56.22 13.77 -16.49
C ARG A 652 -56.49 15.13 -15.87
N PHE A 653 -57.17 16.01 -16.59
CA PHE A 653 -58.10 17.03 -16.08
C PHE A 653 -58.70 17.72 -17.30
N GLY A 654 -59.92 17.30 -17.64
CA GLY A 654 -60.83 17.89 -18.61
C GLY A 654 -62.24 17.50 -18.18
#